data_AF-A0A934RYX9-F1
#
_entry.id   AF-A0A934RYX9-F1
#
_cell.length_a   1.000
_cell.length_b   1.000
_cell.length_c   1.000
_cell.angle_alpha   90.00
_cell.angle_beta   90.00
_cell.angle_gamma   90.00
#
_symmetry.space_group_name_H-M   'P 1'
#
loop_
_entity.id
_entity.type
_entity.pdbx_description
1 polymer ?
#
loop_
_entity_poly.entity_id
_entity_poly.type
_entity_poly.pdbx_seq_one_letter_code
_entity_poly.pdbx_strand_id
1 'polypeptide(L)'
;MHFFSKLKPYIFVLLILGLLGLGSLLVPSKVRHFSERGFINFRSPGKPYENIAEINNPNVIGSEMIIWWGDIEAEEGKYDWERLDAEFAAWEAVGKTVDVRLSAVHNNFENTPSWVFDKYNVRRIARGTWSGFENGMDDFQLSGNGIRTKGSISGNWTVKAGASTSGATAFLATDPSYFFDREAQYTAQFDFRMSSPGILTLRAKYSSGEGAHVFTQSFTGAAGERKTGSAVVGFNGSSIESMTWEWEGSGEVELDNLFLCKVNASADFVVNELDEDLGVWLLGESQEDKYSINWTSGSIRADSKVEGRTVVLRNNVELFPLQKGRGYAAHCLVRAVKDSRVVYRLVSENGDRVLEERSYDLKSGQEELMRGYSPRTTAEDFRMEVSLEGVGEIEIDTLKHRVWSDQGPCFPNYFDPIFREKWRALVEAFADRYEDHPSLGIVNVGGLGRWEEVMLDEDEPGVLDEQWMAYGFTRDNYLEHIIWAMDLYRERLPDTPLRICLAYGLKKQNDIGWMYRRVAQEAVRRGIDIKQNGLSELYDTWDEHTDSSYVWFRYKHTPGISLTHETGGQIYRNTLNAMGHPVSLLNRTMLNGTDYVFLYDGDIRAQHVQKYFYFAMEQLGRPLITKFYSRLGAYPLVNEHSNVPVPYRNMWLGLRQVDVQPDGKAKFTIVDGERCAATYPPHNDKIVFDVDDRQQYDGMFGVVVSVEYFDEGNGRFTTGVQNAFTGEWMDLGVTQKTDSKTWKTVSYYRPNWCDSPRNQGADNVNDLVIRDLSNSSTYVRNVELNFVPAREWKTREIGESKAEKFEMYSVLNGKLSRRVSVASNQPLNRFSIPLWTEGYDENGLMCSVYAVVGGERELLTRKEYYMAADADWLDLYFVAPQECSEYVIEVSDPLGKIGWYKDIQGELAVRTGGYVEEVDTQLLDTRKENDGFVFSAEKPFFGVQCLFDSSEGPVSWKLLRWLGESGWSEPVAAGTISTSQDKAYFEAQTAGKYKLVADGIEQLDLKPLYLVRLEEARLPVIPMPENRIIDWTMDRASNLSGWNVIRGLQVLEGSEANLKVAVTETNPVIESSVIDLSSDATQGILLRIKNGTGAAMARVYWRSKDEAFKSAKSIFVPLVSNDSEFRNVVFPIGKEDAWTGQLEQLRIEIVSGQTDSGIIELDTISVYTTVKL
;
A
#
# COMPACT_ATOMS: atom_id res chain seq x y z
N MET A 1 65.67 41.14 8.70
CA MET A 1 65.97 39.69 8.82
C MET A 1 65.80 39.23 10.28
N HIS A 2 64.57 39.06 10.76
CA HIS A 2 64.24 38.23 11.95
C HIS A 2 62.74 37.95 12.14
N PHE A 3 61.91 38.04 11.08
CA PHE A 3 60.45 37.90 11.20
C PHE A 3 59.82 36.84 10.28
N PHE A 4 60.60 36.17 9.42
CA PHE A 4 60.07 35.26 8.39
C PHE A 4 60.26 33.75 8.65
N SER A 5 60.69 33.32 9.83
CA SER A 5 60.95 31.89 10.12
C SER A 5 59.91 31.21 11.04
N LYS A 6 58.85 31.89 11.48
CA LYS A 6 57.88 31.33 12.44
C LYS A 6 56.44 31.10 11.94
N LEU A 7 56.11 31.39 10.68
CA LEU A 7 54.73 31.25 10.16
C LEU A 7 54.41 29.93 9.43
N LYS A 8 55.38 29.02 9.26
CA LYS A 8 55.18 27.82 8.41
C LYS A 8 54.37 26.63 8.98
N PRO A 9 54.13 26.47 10.30
CA PRO A 9 53.23 25.40 10.77
C PRO A 9 51.75 25.80 10.88
N TYR A 10 51.41 27.09 10.90
CA TYR A 10 50.01 27.54 11.08
C TYR A 10 49.22 27.67 9.78
N ILE A 11 49.89 27.98 8.66
CA ILE A 11 49.23 28.06 7.34
C ILE A 11 48.89 26.66 6.80
N PHE A 12 49.64 25.62 7.18
CA PHE A 12 49.34 24.24 6.77
C PHE A 12 48.17 23.63 7.56
N VAL A 13 47.99 23.99 8.83
CA VAL A 13 46.84 23.54 9.65
C VAL A 13 45.57 24.32 9.28
N LEU A 14 45.67 25.59 8.92
CA LEU A 14 44.51 26.37 8.42
C LEU A 14 44.08 25.98 7.00
N LEU A 15 44.99 25.51 6.14
CA LEU A 15 44.61 24.95 4.83
C LEU A 15 44.00 23.55 4.94
N ILE A 16 44.39 22.74 5.93
CA ILE A 16 43.75 21.45 6.20
C ILE A 16 42.39 21.64 6.89
N LEU A 17 42.25 22.60 7.80
CA LEU A 17 40.95 22.93 8.41
C LEU A 17 40.01 23.69 7.46
N GLY A 18 40.54 24.49 6.53
CA GLY A 18 39.77 25.18 5.49
C GLY A 18 39.32 24.26 4.34
N LEU A 19 39.99 23.13 4.12
CA LEU A 19 39.55 22.06 3.20
C LEU A 19 38.63 21.03 3.87
N LEU A 20 38.49 21.05 5.20
CA LEU A 20 37.64 20.15 5.99
C LEU A 20 36.45 20.86 6.68
N GLY A 21 36.23 22.14 6.39
CA GLY A 21 35.23 22.96 7.07
C GLY A 21 34.41 23.81 6.11
N LEU A 22 33.45 23.17 5.43
CA LEU A 22 32.17 23.68 4.90
C LEU A 22 31.57 22.61 3.97
N GLY A 23 31.49 21.39 4.48
CA GLY A 23 30.50 20.40 4.07
C GLY A 23 29.57 20.26 5.28
N SER A 24 28.28 20.24 5.02
CA SER A 24 27.23 19.78 5.92
C SER A 24 27.74 18.77 6.96
N LEU A 25 27.25 18.88 8.20
CA LEU A 25 27.18 17.76 9.15
C LEU A 25 26.21 16.70 8.58
N LEU A 26 26.57 16.13 7.42
CA LEU A 26 26.17 14.80 7.01
C LEU A 26 27.24 13.92 7.65
N VAL A 27 26.88 13.24 8.73
CA VAL A 27 27.51 11.94 8.97
C VAL A 27 27.29 11.17 7.67
N PRO A 28 28.32 10.81 6.89
CA PRO A 28 28.12 9.81 5.86
C PRO A 28 27.85 8.54 6.68
N SER A 29 26.58 8.23 6.89
CA SER A 29 26.22 6.92 7.39
C SER A 29 26.76 5.95 6.35
N LYS A 30 27.57 4.98 6.79
CA LYS A 30 27.91 3.82 5.96
C LYS A 30 26.73 2.86 5.88
N VAL A 31 25.50 3.37 6.00
CA VAL A 31 24.28 2.57 5.88
C VAL A 31 24.28 1.97 4.49
N ARG A 32 24.25 0.64 4.44
CA ARG A 32 24.22 -0.14 3.22
C ARG A 32 22.87 0.04 2.53
N HIS A 33 22.67 1.11 1.78
CA HIS A 33 21.48 1.21 0.93
C HIS A 33 21.60 0.24 -0.24
N PHE A 34 20.65 -0.70 -0.33
CA PHE A 34 20.53 -1.55 -1.52
C PHE A 34 20.12 -0.66 -2.69
N SER A 35 20.94 -0.63 -3.74
CA SER A 35 20.60 0.08 -4.98
C SER A 35 19.46 -0.58 -5.74
N GLU A 36 19.13 -1.83 -5.40
CA GLU A 36 18.11 -2.63 -6.07
C GLU A 36 16.77 -2.46 -5.36
N ARG A 37 15.77 -2.00 -6.14
CA ARG A 37 14.35 -1.90 -5.79
C ARG A 37 13.64 -3.12 -6.32
N GLY A 38 12.58 -3.59 -5.68
CA GLY A 38 11.87 -4.74 -6.21
C GLY A 38 10.87 -5.44 -5.31
N PHE A 39 10.47 -6.64 -5.75
CA PHE A 39 9.57 -7.49 -4.99
C PHE A 39 10.30 -8.29 -3.93
N ILE A 40 9.73 -8.30 -2.73
CA ILE A 40 10.20 -9.10 -1.60
C ILE A 40 9.15 -10.17 -1.32
N ASN A 41 9.60 -11.42 -1.17
CA ASN A 41 8.71 -12.50 -0.79
C ASN A 41 8.34 -12.40 0.69
N PHE A 42 7.06 -12.25 1.00
CA PHE A 42 6.56 -12.37 2.36
C PHE A 42 6.39 -13.84 2.74
N ARG A 43 7.41 -14.40 3.41
CA ARG A 43 7.45 -15.82 3.73
C ARG A 43 6.80 -16.10 5.09
N SER A 44 5.78 -16.95 5.07
CA SER A 44 5.15 -17.41 6.32
C SER A 44 6.10 -18.29 7.15
N PRO A 45 6.10 -18.16 8.49
CA PRO A 45 6.90 -19.01 9.36
C PRO A 45 6.65 -20.51 9.16
N GLY A 46 7.73 -21.32 9.21
CA GLY A 46 7.64 -22.79 9.28
C GLY A 46 7.53 -23.54 7.95
N LYS A 47 7.53 -22.87 6.79
CA LYS A 47 7.54 -23.56 5.49
C LYS A 47 8.94 -24.10 5.14
N PRO A 48 9.13 -25.40 4.85
CA PRO A 48 10.43 -25.95 4.45
C PRO A 48 10.94 -25.34 3.13
N TYR A 49 12.26 -25.35 2.93
CA TYR A 49 12.97 -24.74 1.78
C TYR A 49 12.78 -25.43 0.42
N GLU A 50 11.86 -26.38 0.32
CA GLU A 50 11.71 -27.21 -0.88
C GLU A 50 11.18 -26.42 -2.09
N ASN A 51 10.70 -25.18 -1.90
CA ASN A 51 10.16 -24.32 -2.97
C ASN A 51 11.24 -23.46 -3.66
N ILE A 52 11.91 -24.07 -4.63
CA ILE A 52 12.92 -23.43 -5.49
C ILE A 52 12.34 -22.28 -6.35
N ALA A 53 11.05 -22.32 -6.69
CA ALA A 53 10.44 -21.39 -7.65
C ALA A 53 10.45 -19.92 -7.19
N GLU A 54 10.25 -19.65 -5.89
CA GLU A 54 10.26 -18.29 -5.33
C GLU A 54 11.68 -17.73 -5.28
N ILE A 55 12.62 -18.54 -4.76
CA ILE A 55 14.04 -18.18 -4.63
C ILE A 55 14.67 -17.96 -6.01
N ASN A 56 14.29 -18.74 -7.02
CA ASN A 56 14.80 -18.58 -8.38
C ASN A 56 14.02 -17.57 -9.24
N ASN A 57 12.95 -16.95 -8.73
CA ASN A 57 12.20 -15.97 -9.50
C ASN A 57 13.08 -14.72 -9.75
N PRO A 58 13.38 -14.35 -11.01
CA PRO A 58 14.25 -13.21 -11.30
C PRO A 58 13.64 -11.85 -10.92
N ASN A 59 12.33 -11.79 -10.69
CA ASN A 59 11.65 -10.56 -10.28
C ASN A 59 11.62 -10.37 -8.75
N VAL A 60 12.06 -11.36 -7.98
CA VAL A 60 12.09 -11.31 -6.51
C VAL A 60 13.52 -11.04 -6.07
N ILE A 61 13.76 -9.97 -5.33
CA ILE A 61 15.11 -9.56 -4.92
C ILE A 61 15.53 -10.12 -3.54
N GLY A 62 14.57 -10.64 -2.77
CA GLY A 62 14.80 -11.20 -1.44
C GLY A 62 13.53 -11.72 -0.79
N SER A 63 13.64 -12.11 0.48
CA SER A 63 12.50 -12.44 1.35
C SER A 63 12.44 -11.54 2.58
N GLU A 64 11.28 -11.47 3.22
CA GLU A 64 11.18 -11.05 4.62
C GLU A 64 10.80 -12.26 5.47
N MET A 65 11.55 -12.45 6.56
CA MET A 65 11.35 -13.52 7.51
C MET A 65 10.96 -12.97 8.88
N ILE A 66 9.83 -13.46 9.38
CA ILE A 66 9.38 -13.22 10.76
C ILE A 66 10.03 -14.22 11.71
N ILE A 67 10.62 -13.70 12.77
CA ILE A 67 11.20 -14.47 13.87
C ILE A 67 10.60 -13.99 15.19
N TRP A 68 10.11 -14.95 15.98
CA TRP A 68 9.47 -14.66 17.25
C TRP A 68 10.49 -14.78 18.38
N TRP A 69 10.42 -13.88 19.36
CA TRP A 69 11.34 -13.89 20.49
C TRP A 69 11.29 -15.21 21.28
N GLY A 70 10.08 -15.74 21.51
CA GLY A 70 9.86 -17.03 22.17
C GLY A 70 10.52 -18.22 21.49
N ASP A 71 10.61 -18.19 20.15
CA ASP A 71 11.27 -19.23 19.36
C ASP A 71 12.80 -19.14 19.45
N ILE A 72 13.34 -17.90 19.45
CA ILE A 72 14.79 -17.67 19.51
C ILE A 72 15.32 -17.90 20.92
N GLU A 73 14.63 -17.42 21.95
CA GLU A 73 15.13 -17.37 23.32
C GLU A 73 14.14 -18.01 24.29
N ALA A 74 13.82 -19.28 24.05
CA ALA A 74 12.93 -20.07 24.91
C ALA A 74 13.42 -20.14 26.36
N GLU A 75 14.74 -20.11 26.57
CA GLU A 75 15.39 -19.97 27.88
C GLU A 75 16.25 -18.70 27.91
N GLU A 76 16.13 -17.90 28.97
CA GLU A 76 16.87 -16.63 29.11
C GLU A 76 18.38 -16.81 28.89
N GLY A 77 18.93 -16.04 27.95
CA GLY A 77 20.34 -16.03 27.55
C GLY A 77 20.78 -17.20 26.66
N LYS A 78 19.86 -18.06 26.22
CA LYS A 78 20.15 -19.16 25.28
C LYS A 78 19.41 -18.95 23.97
N TYR A 79 20.15 -18.47 22.97
CA TYR A 79 19.60 -18.14 21.66
C TYR A 79 19.73 -19.33 20.68
N ASP A 80 18.63 -19.68 20.02
CA ASP A 80 18.57 -20.58 18.88
C ASP A 80 18.40 -19.79 17.58
N TRP A 81 19.43 -19.82 16.75
CA TRP A 81 19.52 -19.08 15.50
C TRP A 81 19.41 -19.98 14.26
N GLU A 82 19.26 -21.30 14.43
CA GLU A 82 19.40 -22.29 13.35
C GLU A 82 18.47 -21.99 12.16
N ARG A 83 17.23 -21.60 12.46
CA ARG A 83 16.23 -21.31 11.43
C ARG A 83 16.59 -20.09 10.58
N LEU A 84 17.15 -19.05 11.19
CA LEU A 84 17.58 -17.84 10.48
C LEU A 84 18.87 -18.09 9.69
N ASP A 85 19.81 -18.85 10.25
CA ASP A 85 21.02 -19.27 9.54
C ASP A 85 20.69 -20.05 8.25
N ALA A 86 19.70 -20.95 8.33
CA ALA A 86 19.22 -21.69 7.16
C ALA A 86 18.61 -20.76 6.09
N GLU A 87 17.97 -19.65 6.49
CA GLU A 87 17.33 -18.72 5.56
C GLU A 87 18.38 -17.92 4.83
N PHE A 88 19.34 -17.35 5.57
CA PHE A 88 20.47 -16.68 4.95
C PHE A 88 21.22 -17.60 3.99
N ALA A 89 21.51 -18.85 4.38
CA ALA A 89 22.20 -19.79 3.51
C ALA A 89 21.46 -20.05 2.18
N ALA A 90 20.13 -20.16 2.21
CA ALA A 90 19.32 -20.43 1.03
C ALA A 90 19.28 -19.24 0.04
N TRP A 91 19.10 -18.01 0.55
CA TRP A 91 19.04 -16.82 -0.30
C TRP A 91 20.43 -16.34 -0.74
N GLU A 92 21.46 -16.54 0.09
CA GLU A 92 22.85 -16.27 -0.26
C GLU A 92 23.31 -17.12 -1.44
N ALA A 93 22.87 -18.39 -1.50
CA ALA A 93 23.22 -19.30 -2.58
C ALA A 93 22.78 -18.80 -3.97
N VAL A 94 21.82 -17.88 -4.04
CA VAL A 94 21.35 -17.23 -5.27
C VAL A 94 21.66 -15.73 -5.32
N GLY A 95 22.48 -15.21 -4.40
CA GLY A 95 22.92 -13.82 -4.36
C GLY A 95 21.84 -12.81 -3.95
N LYS A 96 20.84 -13.24 -3.19
CA LYS A 96 19.71 -12.41 -2.73
C LYS A 96 19.75 -12.20 -1.22
N THR A 97 18.96 -11.24 -0.73
CA THR A 97 18.96 -10.83 0.69
C THR A 97 17.73 -11.32 1.44
N VAL A 98 17.83 -11.31 2.77
CA VAL A 98 16.73 -11.60 3.69
C VAL A 98 16.54 -10.38 4.60
N ASP A 99 15.36 -9.78 4.53
CA ASP A 99 14.85 -8.82 5.49
C ASP A 99 14.42 -9.55 6.76
N VAL A 100 14.79 -9.04 7.93
CA VAL A 100 14.49 -9.67 9.21
C VAL A 100 13.46 -8.88 9.98
N ARG A 101 12.54 -9.61 10.57
CA ARG A 101 11.39 -9.09 11.29
C ARG A 101 11.33 -9.74 12.67
N LEU A 102 11.98 -9.09 13.64
CA LEU A 102 12.11 -9.59 15.02
C LEU A 102 10.92 -9.13 15.86
N SER A 103 10.07 -10.08 16.26
CA SER A 103 8.76 -9.76 16.83
C SER A 103 8.62 -10.26 18.27
N ALA A 104 8.18 -9.37 19.17
CA ALA A 104 7.75 -9.74 20.52
C ALA A 104 6.33 -10.33 20.52
N VAL A 105 5.49 -9.94 19.56
CA VAL A 105 4.05 -10.26 19.53
C VAL A 105 3.60 -10.56 18.09
N HIS A 106 2.96 -11.71 17.90
CA HIS A 106 2.25 -12.07 16.68
C HIS A 106 0.82 -12.52 17.08
N ASN A 107 0.17 -13.37 16.28
CA ASN A 107 -1.15 -13.93 16.56
C ASN A 107 -1.17 -14.97 17.68
N ASN A 108 -0.01 -15.49 18.07
CA ASN A 108 0.08 -16.54 19.06
C ASN A 108 0.27 -15.93 20.45
N PHE A 109 -0.18 -16.64 21.47
CA PHE A 109 -0.09 -16.15 22.83
C PHE A 109 1.35 -16.15 23.39
N GLU A 110 2.20 -17.10 22.98
CA GLU A 110 3.56 -17.25 23.52
C GLU A 110 4.66 -16.78 22.54
N ASN A 111 4.48 -15.61 21.92
CA ASN A 111 5.54 -15.02 21.08
C ASN A 111 6.63 -14.29 21.87
N THR A 112 6.29 -13.75 23.05
CA THR A 112 7.28 -13.32 24.04
C THR A 112 7.58 -14.51 24.97
N PRO A 113 8.84 -14.82 25.28
CA PRO A 113 9.18 -15.96 26.13
C PRO A 113 8.47 -15.90 27.49
N SER A 114 7.93 -17.02 27.96
CA SER A 114 7.19 -17.11 29.22
C SER A 114 8.00 -16.62 30.43
N TRP A 115 9.33 -16.83 30.41
CA TRP A 115 10.23 -16.38 31.48
C TRP A 115 10.22 -14.85 31.68
N VAL A 116 9.90 -14.05 30.65
CA VAL A 116 9.77 -12.59 30.78
C VAL A 116 8.63 -12.25 31.75
N PHE A 117 7.52 -12.96 31.66
CA PHE A 117 6.35 -12.76 32.52
C PHE A 117 6.53 -13.44 33.88
N ASP A 118 6.98 -14.69 33.88
CA ASP A 118 6.90 -15.55 35.07
C ASP A 118 8.04 -15.27 36.05
N LYS A 119 9.24 -14.95 35.56
CA LYS A 119 10.41 -14.65 36.39
C LYS A 119 10.48 -13.18 36.79
N TYR A 120 10.16 -12.27 35.87
CA TYR A 120 10.33 -10.84 36.07
C TYR A 120 9.04 -10.10 36.40
N ASN A 121 7.88 -10.77 36.38
CA ASN A 121 6.57 -10.19 36.64
C ASN A 121 6.21 -9.06 35.66
N VAL A 122 6.77 -9.07 34.44
CA VAL A 122 6.31 -8.17 33.37
C VAL A 122 4.81 -8.44 33.14
N ARG A 123 4.04 -7.38 32.97
CA ARG A 123 2.59 -7.50 32.76
C ARG A 123 2.26 -8.06 31.38
N ARG A 124 1.32 -9.00 31.35
CA ARG A 124 0.64 -9.47 30.16
C ARG A 124 -0.53 -8.52 29.86
N ILE A 125 -0.71 -8.23 28.58
CA ILE A 125 -1.87 -7.53 28.04
C ILE A 125 -2.44 -8.43 26.96
N ALA A 126 -3.55 -9.08 27.25
CA ALA A 126 -4.12 -10.12 26.40
C ALA A 126 -5.60 -10.32 26.71
N ARG A 127 -6.29 -11.16 25.93
CA ARG A 127 -7.64 -11.61 26.32
C ARG A 127 -7.60 -12.38 27.62
N GLY A 128 -8.52 -12.06 28.50
CA GLY A 128 -8.67 -12.68 29.80
C GLY A 128 -9.67 -11.91 30.64
N THR A 129 -9.84 -12.35 31.88
CA THR A 129 -10.65 -11.64 32.86
C THR A 129 -9.81 -10.57 33.51
N TRP A 130 -10.11 -9.32 33.20
CA TRP A 130 -9.44 -8.16 33.76
C TRP A 130 -10.42 -7.34 34.60
N SER A 131 -9.96 -6.82 35.73
CA SER A 131 -10.68 -5.82 36.52
C SER A 131 -9.71 -4.85 37.19
N GLY A 132 -9.81 -3.57 36.82
CA GLY A 132 -9.36 -2.44 37.64
C GLY A 132 -10.43 -1.97 38.63
N PHE A 133 -11.50 -2.74 38.81
CA PHE A 133 -12.65 -2.44 39.67
C PHE A 133 -13.37 -1.13 39.39
N GLU A 134 -13.16 -0.45 38.26
CA GLU A 134 -13.80 0.84 37.97
C GLU A 134 -15.32 0.71 37.77
N ASN A 135 -15.75 -0.38 37.13
CA ASN A 135 -17.14 -0.61 36.75
C ASN A 135 -17.89 -1.61 37.67
N GLY A 136 -17.25 -2.09 38.73
CA GLY A 136 -17.85 -3.06 39.65
C GLY A 136 -16.82 -4.04 40.19
N MET A 137 -17.27 -5.28 40.39
CA MET A 137 -16.42 -6.41 40.79
C MET A 137 -16.19 -7.41 39.63
N ASP A 138 -16.88 -7.23 38.50
CA ASP A 138 -16.79 -8.08 37.31
C ASP A 138 -16.94 -9.59 37.65
N ASP A 139 -16.01 -10.42 37.18
CA ASP A 139 -15.92 -11.87 37.47
C ASP A 139 -15.36 -12.19 38.87
N PHE A 140 -15.30 -11.19 39.75
CA PHE A 140 -14.82 -11.31 41.13
C PHE A 140 -15.91 -10.94 42.12
N GLN A 141 -15.71 -11.34 43.37
CA GLN A 141 -16.59 -11.00 44.48
C GLN A 141 -15.78 -10.71 45.75
N LEU A 142 -16.26 -9.75 46.53
CA LEU A 142 -15.70 -9.50 47.85
C LEU A 142 -15.96 -10.72 48.75
N SER A 143 -14.96 -11.08 49.55
CA SER A 143 -15.05 -12.13 50.56
C SER A 143 -14.64 -11.55 51.92
N GLY A 144 -14.99 -12.22 53.01
CA GLY A 144 -14.54 -11.85 54.36
C GLY A 144 -14.66 -10.35 54.69
N ASN A 145 -13.52 -9.70 54.91
CA ASN A 145 -13.41 -8.28 55.28
C ASN A 145 -13.05 -7.35 54.10
N GLY A 146 -13.15 -7.81 52.86
CA GLY A 146 -12.84 -7.02 51.67
C GLY A 146 -13.86 -5.92 51.40
N ILE A 147 -13.38 -4.75 51.02
CA ILE A 147 -14.21 -3.61 50.59
C ILE A 147 -13.69 -3.04 49.27
N ARG A 148 -14.62 -2.73 48.34
CA ARG A 148 -14.30 -1.91 47.17
C ARG A 148 -14.37 -0.43 47.57
N THR A 149 -13.26 0.28 47.46
CA THR A 149 -13.14 1.67 47.93
C THR A 149 -12.38 2.52 46.93
N LYS A 150 -12.35 3.84 47.14
CA LYS A 150 -11.52 4.70 46.30
C LYS A 150 -10.05 4.35 46.48
N GLY A 151 -9.41 3.98 45.37
CA GLY A 151 -8.06 3.44 45.34
C GLY A 151 -6.99 4.49 45.23
N SER A 152 -5.74 4.05 45.42
CA SER A 152 -4.56 4.89 45.16
C SER A 152 -3.38 4.09 44.61
N ILE A 153 -3.66 2.94 44.01
CA ILE A 153 -2.73 2.17 43.17
C ILE A 153 -2.84 2.66 41.73
N SER A 154 -4.04 2.56 41.16
CA SER A 154 -4.45 3.09 39.84
C SER A 154 -5.94 3.44 39.85
N GLY A 155 -6.39 4.18 38.84
CA GLY A 155 -7.81 4.50 38.67
C GLY A 155 -8.46 5.24 39.85
N ASN A 156 -9.78 5.14 39.95
CA ASN A 156 -10.55 5.65 41.07
C ASN A 156 -10.90 4.58 42.09
N TRP A 157 -10.89 3.28 41.77
CA TRP A 157 -11.37 2.20 42.63
C TRP A 157 -10.34 1.09 42.84
N THR A 158 -10.37 0.45 44.01
CA THR A 158 -9.51 -0.69 44.37
C THR A 158 -10.28 -1.61 45.33
N VAL A 159 -9.79 -2.83 45.54
CA VAL A 159 -10.23 -3.71 46.62
C VAL A 159 -9.25 -3.63 47.78
N LYS A 160 -9.77 -3.44 48.99
CA LYS A 160 -8.97 -3.25 50.20
C LYS A 160 -9.37 -4.23 51.29
N ALA A 161 -8.40 -4.70 52.05
CA ALA A 161 -8.62 -5.46 53.29
C ALA A 161 -7.95 -4.76 54.48
N GLY A 162 -8.63 -4.75 55.63
CA GLY A 162 -8.09 -4.23 56.89
C GLY A 162 -7.14 -5.20 57.58
N ALA A 163 -6.61 -4.79 58.74
CA ALA A 163 -5.73 -5.62 59.56
C ALA A 163 -6.35 -6.99 59.89
N SER A 164 -5.56 -8.05 59.73
CA SER A 164 -5.92 -9.42 60.12
C SER A 164 -4.85 -9.97 61.06
N THR A 165 -5.19 -10.09 62.34
CA THR A 165 -4.29 -10.57 63.41
C THR A 165 -4.54 -12.03 63.81
N SER A 166 -5.51 -12.70 63.17
CA SER A 166 -5.94 -14.08 63.47
C SER A 166 -5.62 -15.08 62.36
N GLY A 167 -4.66 -14.76 61.48
CA GLY A 167 -4.27 -15.55 60.31
C GLY A 167 -4.80 -14.98 58.98
N ALA A 168 -4.35 -15.55 57.87
CA ALA A 168 -4.76 -15.15 56.53
C ALA A 168 -6.29 -15.24 56.34
N THR A 169 -6.93 -14.13 55.99
CA THR A 169 -8.39 -14.06 55.73
C THR A 169 -8.63 -13.70 54.26
N ALA A 170 -9.44 -14.50 53.55
CA ALA A 170 -9.86 -14.20 52.19
C ALA A 170 -10.69 -12.92 52.15
N PHE A 171 -10.28 -11.97 51.31
CA PHE A 171 -10.97 -10.69 51.14
C PHE A 171 -11.49 -10.48 49.71
N LEU A 172 -10.99 -11.26 48.75
CA LEU A 172 -11.42 -11.29 47.36
C LEU A 172 -11.41 -12.73 46.86
N ALA A 173 -12.37 -13.09 46.02
CA ALA A 173 -12.44 -14.39 45.35
C ALA A 173 -12.94 -14.20 43.92
N THR A 174 -12.66 -15.18 43.06
CA THR A 174 -13.43 -15.31 41.79
C THR A 174 -14.91 -15.56 42.10
N ASP A 175 -15.80 -15.02 41.27
CA ASP A 175 -17.23 -15.28 41.36
C ASP A 175 -17.49 -16.79 41.21
N PRO A 176 -18.47 -17.40 41.92
CA PRO A 176 -18.71 -18.83 41.83
C PRO A 176 -19.20 -19.27 40.44
N SER A 177 -19.69 -18.34 39.62
CA SER A 177 -20.04 -18.57 38.22
C SER A 177 -18.84 -18.50 37.26
N TYR A 178 -17.67 -18.07 37.74
CA TYR A 178 -16.45 -18.04 36.94
C TYR A 178 -16.04 -19.45 36.53
N PHE A 179 -15.85 -19.65 35.23
CA PHE A 179 -15.52 -20.95 34.68
C PHE A 179 -14.02 -21.04 34.39
N PHE A 180 -13.36 -22.02 35.01
CA PHE A 180 -11.99 -22.41 34.67
C PHE A 180 -12.00 -23.63 33.76
N ASP A 181 -11.26 -23.56 32.66
CA ASP A 181 -11.07 -24.66 31.74
C ASP A 181 -10.39 -25.84 32.42
N ARG A 182 -10.88 -27.04 32.09
CA ARG A 182 -10.29 -28.29 32.58
C ARG A 182 -8.87 -28.44 32.02
N GLU A 183 -7.93 -28.84 32.87
CA GLU A 183 -6.53 -29.10 32.51
C GLU A 183 -5.78 -27.90 31.92
N ALA A 184 -6.34 -26.69 32.04
CA ALA A 184 -5.67 -25.46 31.65
C ALA A 184 -4.83 -24.88 32.80
N GLN A 185 -3.76 -24.16 32.44
CA GLN A 185 -3.07 -23.28 33.37
C GLN A 185 -3.51 -21.83 33.18
N TYR A 186 -3.51 -21.07 34.26
CA TYR A 186 -3.86 -19.66 34.31
C TYR A 186 -2.75 -18.84 34.96
N THR A 187 -2.37 -17.73 34.36
CA THR A 187 -1.61 -16.68 35.03
C THR A 187 -2.57 -15.74 35.75
N ALA A 188 -2.31 -15.49 37.03
CA ALA A 188 -2.94 -14.45 37.82
C ALA A 188 -1.94 -13.32 38.08
N GLN A 189 -2.23 -12.11 37.58
CA GLN A 189 -1.42 -10.91 37.83
C GLN A 189 -2.25 -9.82 38.51
N PHE A 190 -1.70 -9.12 39.49
CA PHE A 190 -2.40 -8.06 40.22
C PHE A 190 -1.41 -7.09 40.84
N ASP A 191 -1.82 -5.83 40.98
CA ASP A 191 -1.06 -4.84 41.73
C ASP A 191 -1.50 -4.91 43.18
N PHE A 192 -0.55 -4.76 44.10
CA PHE A 192 -0.88 -4.62 45.51
C PHE A 192 -0.01 -3.58 46.19
N ARG A 193 -0.56 -2.99 47.25
CA ARG A 193 0.15 -2.05 48.10
C ARG A 193 -0.23 -2.28 49.55
N MET A 194 0.78 -2.50 50.39
CA MET A 194 0.60 -2.80 51.80
C MET A 194 0.90 -1.56 52.64
N SER A 195 0.07 -1.22 53.63
CA SER A 195 0.34 -0.09 54.55
C SER A 195 1.27 -0.46 55.72
N SER A 196 1.48 -1.76 55.96
CA SER A 196 2.47 -2.31 56.88
C SER A 196 3.02 -3.62 56.30
N PRO A 197 4.19 -4.11 56.77
CA PRO A 197 4.63 -5.46 56.42
C PRO A 197 3.55 -6.51 56.72
N GLY A 198 3.39 -7.46 55.81
CA GLY A 198 2.41 -8.54 55.88
C GLY A 198 2.56 -9.49 54.71
N ILE A 199 1.66 -10.46 54.60
CA ILE A 199 1.66 -11.50 53.58
C ILE A 199 0.33 -11.48 52.84
N LEU A 200 0.39 -11.21 51.53
CA LEU A 200 -0.72 -11.40 50.61
C LEU A 200 -0.57 -12.79 49.99
N THR A 201 -1.60 -13.62 50.07
CA THR A 201 -1.56 -15.01 49.58
C THR A 201 -2.62 -15.23 48.52
N LEU A 202 -2.21 -15.70 47.34
CA LEU A 202 -3.11 -16.26 46.33
C LEU A 202 -3.27 -17.76 46.59
N ARG A 203 -4.51 -18.24 46.70
CA ARG A 203 -4.82 -19.67 46.73
C ARG A 203 -5.71 -20.06 45.56
N ALA A 204 -5.50 -21.27 45.06
CA ALA A 204 -6.42 -21.90 44.13
C ALA A 204 -6.80 -23.30 44.60
N LYS A 205 -8.10 -23.57 44.58
CA LYS A 205 -8.69 -24.86 44.96
C LYS A 205 -9.01 -25.66 43.72
N TYR A 206 -8.73 -26.97 43.71
CA TYR A 206 -8.98 -27.86 42.55
C TYR A 206 -10.11 -28.87 42.81
N SER A 207 -10.78 -29.31 41.74
CA SER A 207 -11.81 -30.35 41.77
C SER A 207 -11.21 -31.75 41.95
N SER A 208 -11.91 -32.63 42.67
CA SER A 208 -11.39 -33.74 43.49
C SER A 208 -10.63 -34.91 42.82
N GLY A 209 -9.62 -35.40 43.56
CA GLY A 209 -9.12 -36.77 43.76
C GLY A 209 -8.56 -36.89 45.20
N GLU A 210 -8.32 -38.07 45.78
CA GLU A 210 -7.89 -38.23 47.20
C GLU A 210 -6.70 -37.32 47.56
N GLY A 211 -6.98 -36.26 48.34
CA GLY A 211 -6.06 -35.15 48.62
C GLY A 211 -6.40 -33.93 47.77
N ALA A 212 -7.34 -33.09 48.21
CA ALA A 212 -7.58 -31.79 47.58
C ALA A 212 -6.28 -30.98 47.58
N HIS A 213 -5.62 -30.90 46.43
CA HIS A 213 -4.46 -30.06 46.27
C HIS A 213 -4.91 -28.59 46.35
N VAL A 214 -4.10 -27.76 47.00
CA VAL A 214 -4.31 -26.31 47.07
C VAL A 214 -3.03 -25.67 46.60
N PHE A 215 -3.09 -24.93 45.51
CA PHE A 215 -1.98 -24.07 45.10
C PHE A 215 -1.92 -22.88 46.08
N THR A 216 -0.73 -22.48 46.49
CA THR A 216 -0.54 -21.34 47.39
C THR A 216 0.72 -20.60 46.98
N GLN A 217 0.58 -19.31 46.65
CA GLN A 217 1.68 -18.39 46.39
C GLN A 217 1.56 -17.19 47.30
N SER A 218 2.63 -16.83 48.00
CA SER A 218 2.66 -15.70 48.92
C SER A 218 3.54 -14.57 48.37
N PHE A 219 3.11 -13.33 48.62
CA PHE A 219 3.72 -12.09 48.18
C PHE A 219 3.98 -11.20 49.39
N THR A 220 5.14 -10.55 49.43
CA THR A 220 5.56 -9.66 50.52
C THR A 220 6.08 -8.33 49.98
N GLY A 221 5.88 -7.25 50.75
CA GLY A 221 6.25 -5.90 50.34
C GLY A 221 6.60 -4.98 51.50
N ALA A 222 7.36 -3.92 51.21
CA ALA A 222 7.56 -2.84 52.17
C ALA A 222 6.29 -1.99 52.26
N ALA A 223 6.12 -1.31 53.41
CA ALA A 223 4.98 -0.42 53.61
C ALA A 223 4.98 0.74 52.60
N GLY A 224 3.86 0.96 51.93
CA GLY A 224 3.63 2.05 50.97
C GLY A 224 4.10 1.75 49.54
N GLU A 225 4.86 0.67 49.32
CA GLU A 225 5.37 0.31 47.99
C GLU A 225 4.29 -0.38 47.14
N ARG A 226 4.07 0.10 45.92
CA ARG A 226 3.26 -0.61 44.90
C ARG A 226 4.11 -1.73 44.31
N LYS A 227 3.58 -2.94 44.27
CA LYS A 227 4.22 -4.12 43.67
C LYS A 227 3.26 -4.87 42.75
N THR A 228 3.82 -5.56 41.77
CA THR A 228 3.11 -6.55 40.95
C THR A 228 3.28 -7.94 41.56
N GLY A 229 2.17 -8.64 41.82
CA GLY A 229 2.14 -10.07 42.05
C GLY A 229 1.82 -10.81 40.76
N SER A 230 2.53 -11.91 40.49
CA SER A 230 2.26 -12.83 39.38
C SER A 230 2.37 -14.27 39.87
N ALA A 231 1.48 -15.15 39.40
CA ALA A 231 1.57 -16.59 39.63
C ALA A 231 0.94 -17.36 38.47
N VAL A 232 1.63 -18.41 38.02
CA VAL A 232 1.03 -19.42 37.12
C VAL A 232 0.40 -20.52 37.98
N VAL A 233 -0.89 -20.75 37.75
CA VAL A 233 -1.75 -21.61 38.55
C VAL A 233 -2.39 -22.67 37.64
N GLY A 234 -2.14 -23.93 37.93
CA GLY A 234 -2.71 -25.04 37.18
C GLY A 234 -2.10 -26.37 37.62
N PHE A 235 -2.82 -27.46 37.44
CA PHE A 235 -2.36 -28.79 37.82
C PHE A 235 -2.79 -29.80 36.76
N ASN A 236 -1.86 -30.64 36.31
CA ASN A 236 -2.15 -31.66 35.29
C ASN A 236 -3.24 -32.62 35.80
N GLY A 237 -4.35 -32.71 35.07
CA GLY A 237 -5.45 -33.64 35.35
C GLY A 237 -6.50 -33.13 36.37
N SER A 238 -6.52 -31.84 36.74
CA SER A 238 -7.56 -31.28 37.62
C SER A 238 -8.04 -29.90 37.14
N SER A 239 -9.29 -29.54 37.41
CA SER A 239 -9.82 -28.19 37.11
C SER A 239 -9.77 -27.30 38.35
N ILE A 240 -9.51 -26.01 38.16
CA ILE A 240 -9.60 -25.02 39.24
C ILE A 240 -11.08 -24.79 39.57
N GLU A 241 -11.45 -24.82 40.84
CA GLU A 241 -12.81 -24.51 41.32
C GLU A 241 -12.96 -23.03 41.67
N SER A 242 -11.94 -22.43 42.28
CA SER A 242 -11.94 -21.04 42.70
C SER A 242 -10.53 -20.54 42.99
N MET A 243 -10.32 -19.23 42.84
CA MET A 243 -9.14 -18.53 43.35
C MET A 243 -9.53 -17.52 44.43
N THR A 244 -8.71 -17.40 45.47
CA THR A 244 -8.90 -16.44 46.58
C THR A 244 -7.62 -15.67 46.88
N TRP A 245 -7.79 -14.39 47.22
CA TRP A 245 -6.74 -13.53 47.74
C TRP A 245 -6.95 -13.33 49.24
N GLU A 246 -5.93 -13.67 50.02
CA GLU A 246 -5.97 -13.66 51.47
C GLU A 246 -4.91 -12.71 52.04
N TRP A 247 -5.27 -11.98 53.10
CA TRP A 247 -4.37 -11.04 53.76
C TRP A 247 -4.08 -11.43 55.20
N GLU A 248 -2.80 -11.39 55.57
CA GLU A 248 -2.31 -11.50 56.95
C GLU A 248 -1.35 -10.36 57.26
N GLY A 249 -1.72 -9.47 58.18
CA GLY A 249 -0.90 -8.31 58.53
C GLY A 249 -1.56 -7.37 59.52
N SER A 250 -0.75 -6.60 60.23
CA SER A 250 -1.20 -5.62 61.23
C SER A 250 -1.83 -4.35 60.64
N GLY A 251 -1.70 -4.15 59.33
CA GLY A 251 -2.21 -3.01 58.58
C GLY A 251 -3.11 -3.45 57.42
N GLU A 252 -3.37 -2.54 56.51
CA GLU A 252 -4.24 -2.71 55.35
C GLU A 252 -3.45 -3.13 54.10
N VAL A 253 -4.10 -3.87 53.19
CA VAL A 253 -3.62 -4.13 51.82
C VAL A 253 -4.66 -3.65 50.81
N GLU A 254 -4.19 -3.02 49.74
CA GLU A 254 -4.98 -2.66 48.55
C GLU A 254 -4.55 -3.55 47.39
N LEU A 255 -5.51 -3.98 46.55
CA LEU A 255 -5.34 -4.82 45.37
C LEU A 255 -6.08 -4.20 44.18
N ASP A 256 -5.40 -4.11 43.04
CA ASP A 256 -5.91 -3.47 41.82
C ASP A 256 -5.35 -4.16 40.55
N ASN A 257 -5.86 -3.79 39.37
CA ASN A 257 -5.47 -4.33 38.05
C ASN A 257 -5.33 -5.85 38.05
N LEU A 258 -6.36 -6.52 38.54
CA LEU A 258 -6.40 -7.97 38.63
C LEU A 258 -6.68 -8.54 37.24
N PHE A 259 -5.80 -9.44 36.80
CA PHE A 259 -5.86 -10.08 35.51
C PHE A 259 -5.72 -11.59 35.69
N LEU A 260 -6.69 -12.34 35.19
CA LEU A 260 -6.66 -13.78 35.06
C LEU A 260 -6.69 -14.14 33.57
N CYS A 261 -5.65 -14.84 33.13
CA CYS A 261 -5.50 -15.25 31.74
C CYS A 261 -5.04 -16.69 31.69
N LYS A 262 -5.65 -17.50 30.83
CA LYS A 262 -5.16 -18.85 30.53
C LYS A 262 -3.78 -18.76 29.85
N VAL A 263 -2.92 -19.77 29.98
CA VAL A 263 -1.56 -19.77 29.40
C VAL A 263 -1.11 -21.11 28.81
N ASN A 264 -1.71 -22.23 29.21
CA ASN A 264 -1.40 -23.54 28.63
C ASN A 264 -2.69 -24.36 28.46
N ALA A 265 -3.09 -24.60 27.23
CA ALA A 265 -3.71 -25.86 26.84
C ALA A 265 -2.72 -26.52 25.89
N SER A 266 -2.48 -27.83 26.03
CA SER A 266 -1.60 -28.62 25.15
C SER A 266 -1.75 -28.17 23.70
N ALA A 267 -0.62 -27.85 23.05
CA ALA A 267 -0.49 -27.40 21.66
C ALA A 267 -1.78 -27.61 20.87
N ASP A 268 -2.54 -26.53 20.69
CA ASP A 268 -3.68 -26.54 19.79
C ASP A 268 -3.17 -27.08 18.46
N PHE A 269 -3.60 -28.29 18.10
CA PHE A 269 -3.18 -28.97 16.87
C PHE A 269 -3.38 -27.99 15.71
N VAL A 270 -2.29 -27.45 15.19
CA VAL A 270 -2.27 -26.78 13.89
C VAL A 270 -2.51 -27.88 12.88
N VAL A 271 -3.77 -28.07 12.49
CA VAL A 271 -4.07 -28.88 11.31
C VAL A 271 -3.57 -28.07 10.10
N ASN A 272 -2.51 -28.58 9.51
CA ASN A 272 -1.95 -28.12 8.23
C ASN A 272 -3.05 -28.11 7.16
N GLU A 273 -2.85 -27.28 6.13
CA GLU A 273 -3.68 -27.32 4.93
C GLU A 273 -3.81 -28.77 4.44
N LEU A 274 -5.06 -29.17 4.18
CA LEU A 274 -5.40 -30.49 3.64
C LEU A 274 -4.79 -30.64 2.26
N ASP A 275 -3.63 -31.30 2.17
CA ASP A 275 -3.19 -31.94 0.93
C ASP A 275 -3.19 -33.48 1.04
N GLU A 276 -3.21 -34.10 2.25
CA GLU A 276 -3.06 -35.58 2.33
C GLU A 276 -4.03 -36.40 3.22
N ASP A 277 -4.94 -35.83 4.03
CA ASP A 277 -5.80 -36.65 4.92
C ASP A 277 -7.32 -36.39 4.80
N LEU A 278 -7.90 -36.72 3.64
CA LEU A 278 -9.36 -36.87 3.45
C LEU A 278 -9.99 -38.03 4.27
N GLY A 279 -9.17 -38.82 4.99
CA GLY A 279 -9.62 -39.94 5.85
C GLY A 279 -10.34 -39.52 7.15
N VAL A 280 -10.41 -38.22 7.47
CA VAL A 280 -10.96 -37.69 8.73
C VAL A 280 -12.45 -37.34 8.64
N TRP A 281 -13.08 -37.42 7.47
CA TRP A 281 -14.53 -37.21 7.32
C TRP A 281 -15.20 -38.50 6.84
N LEU A 282 -16.02 -39.12 7.70
CA LEU A 282 -16.81 -40.29 7.32
C LEU A 282 -18.04 -39.82 6.53
N LEU A 283 -18.12 -40.24 5.27
CA LEU A 283 -19.35 -40.22 4.49
C LEU A 283 -20.32 -41.22 5.12
N GLY A 284 -21.46 -40.75 5.64
CA GLY A 284 -22.46 -41.64 6.24
C GLY A 284 -22.95 -42.67 5.23
N GLU A 285 -23.00 -43.95 5.62
CA GLU A 285 -23.52 -45.02 4.78
C GLU A 285 -25.04 -44.87 4.53
N SER A 286 -25.42 -44.34 3.37
CA SER A 286 -26.66 -44.73 2.68
C SER A 286 -26.30 -45.47 1.39
N GLN A 287 -26.70 -46.73 1.30
CA GLN A 287 -26.27 -47.71 0.28
C GLN A 287 -26.67 -47.41 -1.19
N GLU A 288 -27.04 -46.19 -1.60
CA GLU A 288 -27.46 -45.91 -2.98
C GLU A 288 -27.01 -44.56 -3.58
N ASP A 289 -26.17 -43.77 -2.90
CA ASP A 289 -25.73 -42.46 -3.40
C ASP A 289 -24.33 -42.51 -4.05
N LYS A 290 -24.16 -41.86 -5.22
CA LYS A 290 -22.88 -41.79 -5.94
C LYS A 290 -22.14 -40.51 -5.59
N TYR A 291 -21.05 -40.62 -4.85
CA TYR A 291 -20.04 -39.56 -4.72
C TYR A 291 -18.78 -39.94 -5.51
N SER A 292 -18.01 -38.93 -5.90
CA SER A 292 -16.68 -39.11 -6.48
C SER A 292 -15.71 -38.16 -5.81
N ILE A 293 -14.62 -38.70 -5.27
CA ILE A 293 -13.52 -37.93 -4.70
C ILE A 293 -12.48 -37.76 -5.80
N ASN A 294 -12.11 -36.52 -6.11
CA ASN A 294 -11.01 -36.23 -7.03
C ASN A 294 -9.74 -35.90 -6.24
N TRP A 295 -8.92 -36.92 -6.03
CA TRP A 295 -7.64 -36.81 -5.30
C TRP A 295 -6.64 -35.85 -5.96
N THR A 296 -6.80 -35.54 -7.23
CA THR A 296 -5.93 -34.61 -7.97
C THR A 296 -6.28 -33.13 -7.74
N SER A 297 -7.51 -32.83 -7.31
CA SER A 297 -7.99 -31.46 -7.10
C SER A 297 -8.40 -31.19 -5.65
N GLY A 298 -8.30 -32.16 -4.75
CA GLY A 298 -8.73 -32.00 -3.35
C GLY A 298 -10.26 -31.85 -3.15
N SER A 299 -11.06 -32.04 -4.20
CA SER A 299 -12.50 -31.74 -4.19
C SER A 299 -13.40 -32.99 -4.03
N ILE A 300 -14.53 -32.81 -3.32
CA ILE A 300 -15.59 -33.81 -3.15
C ILE A 300 -16.78 -33.41 -4.01
N ARG A 301 -17.20 -34.29 -4.91
CA ARG A 301 -18.43 -34.09 -5.70
C ARG A 301 -19.56 -34.94 -5.14
N ALA A 302 -20.67 -34.28 -4.78
CA ALA A 302 -21.87 -34.90 -4.26
C ALA A 302 -23.05 -34.68 -5.22
N ASP A 303 -23.72 -35.77 -5.62
CA ASP A 303 -24.88 -35.76 -6.52
C ASP A 303 -26.08 -36.38 -5.80
N SER A 304 -27.14 -35.60 -5.57
CA SER A 304 -28.41 -36.09 -5.03
C SER A 304 -29.43 -36.17 -6.16
N LYS A 305 -29.84 -37.40 -6.50
CA LYS A 305 -30.81 -37.68 -7.58
C LYS A 305 -32.25 -37.81 -7.12
N VAL A 306 -32.53 -37.70 -5.82
CA VAL A 306 -33.86 -37.98 -5.23
C VAL A 306 -34.29 -36.84 -4.33
N GLU A 307 -35.46 -36.26 -4.63
CA GLU A 307 -36.10 -35.23 -3.83
C GLU A 307 -36.41 -35.78 -2.42
N GLY A 308 -35.88 -35.16 -1.37
CA GLY A 308 -36.08 -35.58 0.03
C GLY A 308 -35.03 -36.53 0.62
N ARG A 309 -33.92 -36.82 -0.08
CA ARG A 309 -32.74 -37.49 0.49
C ARG A 309 -31.58 -36.51 0.66
N THR A 310 -30.79 -36.71 1.71
CA THR A 310 -29.79 -35.77 2.20
C THR A 310 -28.42 -36.45 2.18
N VAL A 311 -27.51 -36.01 1.30
CA VAL A 311 -26.08 -36.37 1.41
C VAL A 311 -25.55 -35.65 2.64
N VAL A 312 -24.89 -36.33 3.58
CA VAL A 312 -24.34 -35.71 4.80
C VAL A 312 -22.85 -36.02 4.92
N LEU A 313 -22.02 -34.98 4.89
CA LEU A 313 -20.61 -35.04 5.28
C LEU A 313 -20.49 -34.78 6.76
N ARG A 314 -19.77 -35.64 7.50
CA ARG A 314 -19.57 -35.53 8.95
C ARG A 314 -18.12 -35.62 9.35
N ASN A 315 -17.70 -34.86 10.37
CA ASN A 315 -16.37 -35.04 10.95
C ASN A 315 -16.30 -36.40 11.64
N ASN A 316 -15.18 -37.09 11.52
CA ASN A 316 -14.93 -38.30 12.29
C ASN A 316 -14.66 -37.90 13.74
N VAL A 317 -15.61 -38.16 14.63
CA VAL A 317 -15.54 -37.81 16.06
C VAL A 317 -14.43 -38.57 16.82
N GLU A 318 -14.00 -39.74 16.33
CA GLU A 318 -12.89 -40.51 16.95
C GLU A 318 -11.52 -39.92 16.59
N LEU A 319 -11.36 -39.42 15.36
CA LEU A 319 -10.14 -38.76 14.91
C LEU A 319 -10.11 -37.27 15.24
N PHE A 320 -11.29 -36.65 15.37
CA PHE A 320 -11.47 -35.21 15.59
C PHE A 320 -12.70 -34.90 16.47
N PRO A 321 -12.57 -35.04 17.80
CA PRO A 321 -13.64 -34.73 18.74
C PRO A 321 -13.84 -33.20 18.89
N LEU A 322 -15.06 -32.72 18.62
CA LEU A 322 -15.46 -31.34 18.89
C LEU A 322 -16.07 -31.26 20.30
N GLN A 323 -15.35 -30.63 21.22
CA GLN A 323 -15.63 -30.64 22.65
C GLN A 323 -16.51 -29.46 23.09
N LYS A 324 -17.35 -29.72 24.08
CA LYS A 324 -18.09 -28.71 24.84
C LYS A 324 -17.19 -27.58 25.35
N GLY A 325 -17.64 -26.33 25.22
CA GLY A 325 -16.96 -25.16 25.77
C GLY A 325 -15.78 -24.64 24.93
N ARG A 326 -15.39 -25.34 23.87
CA ARG A 326 -14.38 -24.86 22.91
C ARG A 326 -15.05 -24.17 21.72
N GLY A 327 -14.46 -23.07 21.26
CA GLY A 327 -14.87 -22.38 20.03
C GLY A 327 -14.25 -23.06 18.81
N TYR A 328 -15.06 -23.34 17.80
CA TYR A 328 -14.59 -23.94 16.55
C TYR A 328 -15.07 -23.11 15.38
N ALA A 329 -14.17 -22.84 14.45
CA ALA A 329 -14.50 -22.28 13.15
C ALA A 329 -14.32 -23.37 12.10
N ALA A 330 -15.34 -23.55 11.27
CA ALA A 330 -15.27 -24.45 10.13
C ALA A 330 -15.72 -23.73 8.86
N HIS A 331 -14.89 -23.84 7.83
CA HIS A 331 -15.06 -23.18 6.55
C HIS A 331 -15.19 -24.26 5.48
N CYS A 332 -16.28 -24.22 4.71
CA CYS A 332 -16.51 -25.10 3.59
C CYS A 332 -16.78 -24.24 2.34
N LEU A 333 -15.94 -24.31 1.31
CA LEU A 333 -16.23 -23.69 0.03
C LEU A 333 -17.06 -24.66 -0.81
N VAL A 334 -18.30 -24.26 -1.13
CA VAL A 334 -19.25 -25.09 -1.87
C VAL A 334 -19.61 -24.42 -3.18
N ARG A 335 -19.54 -25.18 -4.27
CA ARG A 335 -19.96 -24.79 -5.60
C ARG A 335 -21.17 -25.59 -6.03
N ALA A 336 -22.23 -24.92 -6.46
CA ALA A 336 -23.37 -25.57 -7.08
C ALA A 336 -23.07 -25.91 -8.55
N VAL A 337 -23.05 -27.20 -8.91
CA VAL A 337 -23.02 -27.66 -10.30
C VAL A 337 -24.42 -27.52 -10.91
N LYS A 338 -25.46 -27.79 -10.13
CA LYS A 338 -26.88 -27.52 -10.45
C LYS A 338 -27.48 -26.65 -9.34
N ASP A 339 -28.61 -26.00 -9.63
CA ASP A 339 -29.41 -25.33 -8.60
C ASP A 339 -29.61 -26.28 -7.41
N SER A 340 -29.10 -25.91 -6.25
CA SER A 340 -28.98 -26.79 -5.08
C SER A 340 -29.24 -26.00 -3.81
N ARG A 341 -29.88 -26.63 -2.83
CA ARG A 341 -29.99 -26.10 -1.47
C ARG A 341 -29.01 -26.83 -0.58
N VAL A 342 -28.02 -26.11 -0.07
CA VAL A 342 -26.97 -26.67 0.78
C VAL A 342 -27.24 -26.27 2.22
N VAL A 343 -27.25 -27.23 3.14
CA VAL A 343 -27.53 -27.03 4.55
C VAL A 343 -26.34 -27.45 5.39
N TYR A 344 -25.81 -26.48 6.12
CA TYR A 344 -24.78 -26.65 7.13
C TYR A 344 -25.44 -26.76 8.50
N ARG A 345 -25.11 -27.78 9.29
CA ARG A 345 -25.58 -27.96 10.67
C ARG A 345 -24.43 -28.19 11.63
N LEU A 346 -24.58 -27.65 12.83
CA LEU A 346 -23.94 -28.16 14.04
C LEU A 346 -25.00 -29.00 14.76
N VAL A 347 -24.72 -30.26 15.04
CA VAL A 347 -25.64 -31.14 15.77
C VAL A 347 -24.94 -31.72 17.00
N SER A 348 -25.67 -32.08 18.05
CA SER A 348 -25.07 -32.78 19.19
C SER A 348 -24.33 -34.04 18.73
N GLU A 349 -23.35 -34.51 19.49
CA GLU A 349 -22.49 -35.65 19.10
C GLU A 349 -23.32 -36.88 18.68
N ASN A 350 -24.43 -37.13 19.38
CA ASN A 350 -25.38 -38.22 19.07
C ASN A 350 -26.28 -37.91 17.87
N GLY A 351 -26.46 -36.64 17.51
CA GLY A 351 -27.27 -36.18 16.37
C GLY A 351 -28.72 -35.84 16.71
N ASP A 352 -29.07 -35.87 17.99
CA ASP A 352 -30.45 -35.78 18.46
C ASP A 352 -30.97 -34.32 18.49
N ARG A 353 -30.05 -33.35 18.45
CA ARG A 353 -30.36 -31.92 18.54
C ARG A 353 -29.53 -31.14 17.52
N VAL A 354 -30.21 -30.25 16.79
CA VAL A 354 -29.54 -29.25 15.95
C VAL A 354 -29.21 -28.04 16.83
N LEU A 355 -27.93 -27.72 16.93
CA LEU A 355 -27.38 -26.61 17.71
C LEU A 355 -27.34 -25.32 16.88
N GLU A 356 -27.00 -25.44 15.59
CA GLU A 356 -27.04 -24.36 14.60
C GLU A 356 -27.39 -24.96 13.24
N GLU A 357 -28.14 -24.23 12.42
CA GLU A 357 -28.41 -24.57 11.04
C GLU A 357 -28.32 -23.32 10.16
N ARG A 358 -27.67 -23.46 9.01
CA ARG A 358 -27.66 -22.45 7.95
C ARG A 358 -27.97 -23.13 6.63
N SER A 359 -28.80 -22.51 5.82
CA SER A 359 -29.14 -23.00 4.48
C SER A 359 -28.80 -21.95 3.42
N TYR A 360 -28.36 -22.42 2.26
CA TYR A 360 -27.93 -21.61 1.14
C TYR A 360 -28.58 -22.16 -0.12
N ASP A 361 -29.42 -21.35 -0.78
CA ASP A 361 -30.01 -21.68 -2.06
C ASP A 361 -29.05 -21.19 -3.16
N LEU A 362 -28.26 -22.11 -3.72
CA LEU A 362 -27.20 -21.81 -4.69
C LEU A 362 -27.68 -22.10 -6.11
N LYS A 363 -27.42 -21.16 -7.02
CA LYS A 363 -27.64 -21.35 -8.46
C LYS A 363 -26.49 -22.12 -9.12
N SER A 364 -26.78 -22.83 -10.21
CA SER A 364 -25.73 -23.48 -11.01
C SER A 364 -24.60 -22.49 -11.35
N GLY A 365 -23.36 -22.88 -11.03
CA GLY A 365 -22.15 -22.08 -11.18
C GLY A 365 -21.81 -21.17 -9.99
N GLN A 366 -22.72 -20.98 -9.02
CA GLN A 366 -22.49 -20.14 -7.84
C GLN A 366 -21.60 -20.87 -6.82
N GLU A 367 -20.64 -20.12 -6.27
CA GLU A 367 -19.81 -20.55 -5.15
C GLU A 367 -20.20 -19.79 -3.89
N GLU A 368 -20.14 -20.47 -2.75
CA GLU A 368 -20.44 -19.90 -1.45
C GLU A 368 -19.47 -20.45 -0.42
N LEU A 369 -18.83 -19.53 0.33
CA LEU A 369 -18.02 -19.91 1.47
C LEU A 369 -18.93 -20.05 2.69
N MET A 370 -19.32 -21.29 3.00
CA MET A 370 -20.07 -21.59 4.20
C MET A 370 -19.14 -21.48 5.42
N ARG A 371 -19.45 -20.55 6.33
CA ARG A 371 -18.78 -20.44 7.63
C ARG A 371 -19.72 -20.88 8.73
N GLY A 372 -19.30 -21.88 9.49
CA GLY A 372 -19.93 -22.25 10.74
C GLY A 372 -19.06 -21.83 11.90
N TYR A 373 -19.69 -21.22 12.89
CA TYR A 373 -19.04 -20.82 14.14
C TYR A 373 -19.79 -21.50 15.27
N SER A 374 -19.14 -22.43 15.96
CA SER A 374 -19.75 -22.95 17.19
C SER A 374 -19.56 -21.92 18.31
N PRO A 375 -20.64 -21.33 18.87
CA PRO A 375 -20.53 -20.44 20.02
C PRO A 375 -20.03 -21.23 21.24
N ARG A 376 -19.23 -20.58 22.09
CA ARG A 376 -18.58 -21.14 23.30
C ARG A 376 -19.54 -21.76 24.34
N THR A 377 -20.85 -21.66 24.10
CA THR A 377 -21.92 -21.99 25.04
C THR A 377 -22.62 -23.30 24.72
N THR A 378 -22.09 -24.14 23.82
CA THR A 378 -22.70 -25.45 23.60
C THR A 378 -22.68 -26.23 24.92
N ALA A 379 -23.83 -26.79 25.31
CA ALA A 379 -23.97 -27.49 26.58
C ALA A 379 -23.44 -28.93 26.53
N GLU A 380 -23.02 -29.38 25.35
CA GLU A 380 -22.68 -30.76 24.99
C GLU A 380 -21.68 -30.80 23.83
N ASP A 381 -21.00 -31.94 23.67
CA ASP A 381 -20.13 -32.23 22.52
C ASP A 381 -20.97 -32.29 21.24
N PHE A 382 -20.36 -32.00 20.09
CA PHE A 382 -21.10 -31.80 18.85
C PHE A 382 -20.37 -32.36 17.62
N ARG A 383 -21.07 -32.43 16.50
CA ARG A 383 -20.49 -32.77 15.18
C ARG A 383 -21.02 -31.81 14.14
N MET A 384 -20.26 -31.66 13.07
CA MET A 384 -20.60 -30.80 11.95
C MET A 384 -21.15 -31.62 10.81
N GLU A 385 -22.23 -31.14 10.19
CA GLU A 385 -22.89 -31.80 9.07
C GLU A 385 -23.03 -30.81 7.91
N VAL A 386 -22.52 -31.16 6.72
CA VAL A 386 -22.82 -30.43 5.48
C VAL A 386 -23.69 -31.32 4.61
N SER A 387 -24.79 -30.75 4.11
CA SER A 387 -25.79 -31.55 3.43
C SER A 387 -26.50 -30.90 2.25
N LEU A 388 -27.02 -31.75 1.37
CA LEU A 388 -27.86 -31.35 0.22
C LEU A 388 -29.34 -31.60 0.53
N GLU A 389 -30.19 -30.60 0.35
CA GLU A 389 -31.65 -30.75 0.42
C GLU A 389 -32.26 -30.73 -0.98
N GLY A 390 -32.86 -31.85 -1.40
CA GLY A 390 -33.53 -31.98 -2.69
C GLY A 390 -32.65 -32.55 -3.81
N VAL A 391 -33.08 -32.36 -5.06
CA VAL A 391 -32.29 -32.74 -6.25
C VAL A 391 -31.29 -31.64 -6.55
N GLY A 392 -30.01 -31.97 -6.54
CA GLY A 392 -28.93 -31.00 -6.65
C GLY A 392 -27.58 -31.66 -6.79
N GLU A 393 -26.59 -30.88 -7.22
CA GLU A 393 -25.24 -31.36 -7.42
C GLU A 393 -24.28 -30.26 -6.98
N ILE A 394 -23.36 -30.58 -6.07
CA ILE A 394 -22.36 -29.65 -5.56
C ILE A 394 -20.96 -30.24 -5.64
N GLU A 395 -19.98 -29.35 -5.70
CA GLU A 395 -18.57 -29.62 -5.51
C GLU A 395 -18.09 -28.89 -4.26
N ILE A 396 -17.37 -29.58 -3.40
CA ILE A 396 -16.78 -29.02 -2.18
C ILE A 396 -15.27 -29.02 -2.37
N ASP A 397 -14.70 -27.84 -2.45
CA ASP A 397 -13.30 -27.64 -2.85
C ASP A 397 -12.36 -27.52 -1.65
N THR A 398 -12.84 -26.98 -0.53
CA THR A 398 -12.02 -26.79 0.67
C THR A 398 -12.86 -26.93 1.92
N LEU A 399 -12.46 -27.84 2.81
CA LEU A 399 -13.06 -28.01 4.14
C LEU A 399 -12.01 -27.76 5.23
N LYS A 400 -11.89 -26.51 5.69
CA LYS A 400 -10.96 -26.12 6.76
C LYS A 400 -11.69 -26.12 8.10
N HIS A 401 -11.05 -26.62 9.14
CA HIS A 401 -11.52 -26.45 10.51
C HIS A 401 -10.34 -26.00 11.38
N ARG A 402 -10.62 -25.16 12.38
CA ARG A 402 -9.62 -24.71 13.34
C ARG A 402 -10.24 -24.67 14.73
N VAL A 403 -9.53 -25.22 15.72
CA VAL A 403 -9.78 -24.91 17.13
C VAL A 403 -9.42 -23.44 17.30
N TRP A 404 -10.40 -22.62 17.63
CA TRP A 404 -10.13 -21.21 17.85
C TRP A 404 -9.37 -21.08 19.16
N SER A 405 -8.06 -20.80 19.11
CA SER A 405 -7.30 -20.46 20.31
C SER A 405 -7.93 -19.21 20.92
N ASP A 406 -8.44 -19.33 22.12
CA ASP A 406 -9.17 -18.33 22.90
C ASP A 406 -8.30 -17.17 23.39
N GLN A 407 -6.99 -17.27 23.19
CA GLN A 407 -5.98 -16.47 23.86
C GLN A 407 -5.61 -15.18 23.12
N GLY A 408 -5.76 -15.15 21.78
CA GLY A 408 -5.35 -14.00 20.97
C GLY A 408 -3.86 -13.66 21.11
N PRO A 409 -3.42 -12.48 20.62
CA PRO A 409 -2.07 -11.97 20.87
C PRO A 409 -1.88 -11.65 22.37
N CYS A 410 -0.67 -11.91 22.89
CA CYS A 410 -0.27 -11.51 24.24
C CYS A 410 0.87 -10.49 24.16
N PHE A 411 0.59 -9.26 24.56
CA PHE A 411 1.59 -8.20 24.59
C PHE A 411 2.28 -8.15 25.96
N PRO A 412 3.61 -7.99 26.00
CA PRO A 412 4.26 -7.50 27.20
C PRO A 412 3.98 -6.01 27.38
N ASN A 413 3.91 -5.55 28.63
CA ASN A 413 3.84 -4.12 28.91
C ASN A 413 5.13 -3.41 28.45
N TYR A 414 5.04 -2.73 27.31
CA TYR A 414 6.13 -1.99 26.67
C TYR A 414 6.69 -0.81 27.50
N PHE A 415 5.93 -0.35 28.49
CA PHE A 415 6.35 0.69 29.43
C PHE A 415 7.15 0.14 30.61
N ASP A 416 7.24 -1.19 30.76
CA ASP A 416 8.04 -1.83 31.79
C ASP A 416 9.54 -1.71 31.45
N PRO A 417 10.38 -1.14 32.35
CA PRO A 417 11.81 -1.03 32.10
C PRO A 417 12.50 -2.39 31.98
N ILE A 418 11.99 -3.45 32.60
CA ILE A 418 12.56 -4.79 32.48
C ILE A 418 12.28 -5.36 31.09
N PHE A 419 11.10 -5.15 30.52
CA PHE A 419 10.85 -5.51 29.13
C PHE A 419 11.88 -4.85 28.21
N ARG A 420 12.11 -3.54 28.36
CA ARG A 420 13.09 -2.79 27.56
C ARG A 420 14.51 -3.32 27.72
N GLU A 421 14.91 -3.67 28.94
CA GLU A 421 16.21 -4.30 29.23
C GLU A 421 16.37 -5.63 28.48
N LYS A 422 15.36 -6.51 28.59
CA LYS A 422 15.42 -7.86 28.00
C LYS A 422 15.31 -7.84 26.49
N TRP A 423 14.47 -6.97 25.93
CA TRP A 423 14.40 -6.75 24.49
C TRP A 423 15.72 -6.21 23.94
N ARG A 424 16.35 -5.26 24.65
CA ARG A 424 17.69 -4.78 24.28
C ARG A 424 18.72 -5.91 24.22
N ALA A 425 18.74 -6.80 25.20
CA ALA A 425 19.68 -7.93 25.21
C ALA A 425 19.49 -8.85 23.98
N LEU A 426 18.25 -9.12 23.57
CA LEU A 426 17.95 -9.86 22.35
C LEU A 426 18.45 -9.14 21.09
N VAL A 427 18.18 -7.83 20.96
CA VAL A 427 18.62 -7.02 19.81
C VAL A 427 20.15 -6.93 19.75
N GLU A 428 20.82 -6.80 20.90
CA GLU A 428 22.29 -6.84 21.01
C GLU A 428 22.83 -8.21 20.54
N ALA A 429 22.24 -9.32 21.00
CA ALA A 429 22.64 -10.66 20.57
C ALA A 429 22.42 -10.91 19.07
N PHE A 430 21.34 -10.36 18.50
CA PHE A 430 21.08 -10.41 17.06
C PHE A 430 22.13 -9.60 16.28
N ALA A 431 22.40 -8.36 16.70
CA ALA A 431 23.37 -7.49 16.04
C ALA A 431 24.79 -8.08 16.09
N ASP A 432 25.23 -8.55 17.27
CA ASP A 432 26.53 -9.19 17.47
C ASP A 432 26.76 -10.39 16.53
N ARG A 433 25.67 -11.05 16.09
CA ARG A 433 25.72 -12.19 15.20
C ARG A 433 25.63 -11.81 13.72
N TYR A 434 24.79 -10.84 13.37
CA TYR A 434 24.34 -10.66 11.98
C TYR A 434 24.62 -9.29 11.36
N GLU A 435 25.08 -8.27 12.10
CA GLU A 435 25.24 -6.91 11.53
C GLU A 435 26.09 -6.88 10.25
N ASP A 436 27.14 -7.73 10.21
CA ASP A 436 28.07 -7.86 9.08
C ASP A 436 27.69 -8.97 8.10
N HIS A 437 26.55 -9.64 8.27
CA HIS A 437 26.15 -10.77 7.43
C HIS A 437 25.84 -10.28 6.00
N PRO A 438 26.49 -10.83 4.95
CA PRO A 438 26.37 -10.30 3.59
C PRO A 438 24.94 -10.37 3.03
N SER A 439 24.16 -11.34 3.49
CA SER A 439 22.77 -11.60 3.08
C SER A 439 21.73 -10.89 3.95
N LEU A 440 22.12 -10.19 5.02
CA LEU A 440 21.20 -9.36 5.80
C LEU A 440 20.79 -8.15 4.95
N GLY A 441 19.49 -8.08 4.66
CA GLY A 441 18.84 -6.99 3.93
C GLY A 441 18.49 -5.83 4.86
N ILE A 442 17.19 -5.64 5.08
CA ILE A 442 16.62 -4.63 5.96
C ILE A 442 16.20 -5.27 7.29
N VAL A 443 16.41 -4.59 8.42
CA VAL A 443 15.87 -5.02 9.73
C VAL A 443 14.67 -4.16 10.09
N ASN A 444 13.53 -4.81 10.35
CA ASN A 444 12.36 -4.10 10.88
C ASN A 444 12.55 -3.80 12.38
N VAL A 445 12.24 -2.57 12.77
CA VAL A 445 12.26 -2.14 14.17
C VAL A 445 11.14 -2.85 14.92
N GLY A 446 11.52 -3.78 15.79
CA GLY A 446 10.59 -4.58 16.59
C GLY A 446 10.50 -4.17 18.07
N GLY A 447 9.64 -4.88 18.81
CA GLY A 447 9.45 -4.69 20.25
C GLY A 447 8.51 -3.54 20.61
N LEU A 448 7.65 -3.15 19.67
CA LEU A 448 6.78 -1.97 19.78
C LEU A 448 5.31 -2.24 19.42
N GLY A 449 4.91 -3.46 19.03
CA GLY A 449 3.54 -3.77 18.63
C GLY A 449 3.37 -5.19 18.08
N ARG A 450 2.22 -5.46 17.45
CA ARG A 450 1.86 -6.77 16.87
C ARG A 450 2.28 -6.83 15.40
N TRP A 451 2.87 -7.94 14.97
CA TRP A 451 3.45 -8.04 13.63
C TRP A 451 4.35 -6.84 13.34
N GLU A 452 5.11 -6.35 14.34
CA GLU A 452 6.02 -5.18 14.26
C GLU A 452 5.42 -3.92 13.62
N GLU A 453 4.12 -3.93 13.39
CA GLU A 453 3.31 -2.77 13.19
C GLU A 453 3.22 -2.10 14.56
N VAL A 454 3.15 -0.77 14.55
CA VAL A 454 2.88 -0.01 15.78
C VAL A 454 1.45 -0.22 16.30
N MET A 455 0.76 -1.32 15.97
CA MET A 455 -0.57 -1.71 16.43
C MET A 455 -0.51 -2.38 17.81
N LEU A 456 -1.44 -1.99 18.70
CA LEU A 456 -1.58 -2.55 20.06
C LEU A 456 -2.93 -3.25 20.29
N ASP A 457 -3.79 -3.27 19.26
CA ASP A 457 -5.07 -3.94 19.26
C ASP A 457 -4.97 -5.42 18.83
N GLU A 458 -6.03 -6.16 19.14
CA GLU A 458 -6.34 -7.42 18.49
C GLU A 458 -7.13 -7.17 17.18
N ASP A 459 -7.62 -8.23 16.53
CA ASP A 459 -8.54 -8.17 15.40
C ASP A 459 -9.84 -7.38 15.72
N GLU A 460 -10.21 -7.29 17.01
CA GLU A 460 -11.32 -6.47 17.49
C GLU A 460 -10.79 -5.25 18.27
N PRO A 461 -10.93 -4.03 17.71
CA PRO A 461 -10.41 -2.83 18.36
C PRO A 461 -11.02 -2.53 19.73
N GLY A 462 -10.17 -2.16 20.68
CA GLY A 462 -10.56 -1.69 22.00
C GLY A 462 -10.72 -2.75 23.08
N VAL A 463 -10.51 -4.02 22.75
CA VAL A 463 -10.58 -5.13 23.72
C VAL A 463 -9.51 -5.02 24.80
N LEU A 464 -8.36 -4.42 24.47
CA LEU A 464 -7.20 -4.33 25.36
C LEU A 464 -7.01 -2.91 25.94
N ASP A 465 -7.87 -1.94 25.58
CA ASP A 465 -7.70 -0.52 25.92
C ASP A 465 -7.59 -0.31 27.44
N GLU A 466 -8.48 -0.90 28.23
CA GLU A 466 -8.49 -0.69 29.69
C GLU A 466 -7.19 -1.16 30.34
N GLN A 467 -6.63 -2.28 29.86
CA GLN A 467 -5.35 -2.81 30.33
C GLN A 467 -4.19 -1.88 29.96
N TRP A 468 -4.11 -1.45 28.70
CA TRP A 468 -3.09 -0.52 28.24
C TRP A 468 -3.10 0.79 29.02
N MET A 469 -4.28 1.38 29.20
CA MET A 469 -4.46 2.62 29.96
C MET A 469 -4.05 2.45 31.43
N ALA A 470 -4.42 1.33 32.06
CA ALA A 470 -4.03 1.03 33.44
C ALA A 470 -2.50 0.87 33.61
N TYR A 471 -1.81 0.45 32.56
CA TYR A 471 -0.37 0.24 32.55
C TYR A 471 0.44 1.43 32.01
N GLY A 472 -0.20 2.59 31.86
CA GLY A 472 0.48 3.85 31.58
C GLY A 472 0.50 4.24 30.11
N PHE A 473 -0.32 3.61 29.27
CA PHE A 473 -0.53 4.08 27.91
C PHE A 473 -1.05 5.53 27.92
N THR A 474 -0.29 6.37 27.23
CA THR A 474 -0.77 7.58 26.61
C THR A 474 -0.21 7.57 25.20
N ARG A 475 -0.85 8.29 24.29
CA ARG A 475 -0.37 8.46 22.91
C ARG A 475 1.11 8.90 22.89
N ASP A 476 1.47 9.83 23.77
CA ASP A 476 2.83 10.39 23.85
C ASP A 476 3.82 9.40 24.48
N ASN A 477 3.46 8.71 25.58
CA ASN A 477 4.30 7.66 26.17
C ASN A 477 4.57 6.52 25.19
N TYR A 478 3.59 6.20 24.35
CA TYR A 478 3.75 5.18 23.32
C TYR A 478 4.66 5.65 22.18
N LEU A 479 4.51 6.90 21.72
CA LEU A 479 5.46 7.49 20.76
C LEU A 479 6.89 7.51 21.32
N GLU A 480 7.08 7.86 22.60
CA GLU A 480 8.38 7.79 23.26
C GLU A 480 8.97 6.37 23.29
N HIS A 481 8.12 5.36 23.49
CA HIS A 481 8.55 3.96 23.40
C HIS A 481 8.97 3.57 21.98
N ILE A 482 8.20 3.97 20.97
CA ILE A 482 8.54 3.75 19.55
C ILE A 482 9.88 4.43 19.21
N ILE A 483 10.08 5.67 19.66
CA ILE A 483 11.34 6.41 19.53
C ILE A 483 12.49 5.65 20.19
N TRP A 484 12.30 5.15 21.41
CA TRP A 484 13.31 4.35 22.10
C TRP A 484 13.68 3.09 21.30
N ALA A 485 12.72 2.40 20.70
CA ALA A 485 12.98 1.22 19.88
C ALA A 485 13.77 1.59 18.62
N MET A 486 13.39 2.66 17.91
CA MET A 486 14.13 3.17 16.76
C MET A 486 15.59 3.53 17.13
N ASP A 487 15.79 4.21 18.26
CA ASP A 487 17.12 4.60 18.72
C ASP A 487 17.96 3.40 19.16
N LEU A 488 17.36 2.38 19.78
CA LEU A 488 18.03 1.11 20.10
C LEU A 488 18.55 0.40 18.84
N TYR A 489 17.71 0.23 17.82
CA TYR A 489 18.14 -0.45 16.60
C TYR A 489 19.21 0.36 15.87
N ARG A 490 19.11 1.68 15.82
CA ARG A 490 20.17 2.53 15.24
C ARG A 490 21.48 2.48 16.00
N GLU A 491 21.41 2.39 17.32
CA GLU A 491 22.60 2.24 18.17
C GLU A 491 23.32 0.92 17.87
N ARG A 492 22.57 -0.17 17.60
CA ARG A 492 23.10 -1.53 17.47
C ARG A 492 23.32 -2.01 16.05
N LEU A 493 22.69 -1.37 15.07
CA LEU A 493 22.81 -1.67 13.66
C LEU A 493 23.05 -0.37 12.87
N PRO A 494 24.14 0.37 13.14
CA PRO A 494 24.36 1.70 12.58
C PRO A 494 24.58 1.71 11.06
N ASP A 495 25.03 0.58 10.50
CA ASP A 495 25.35 0.41 9.07
C ASP A 495 24.33 -0.48 8.33
N THR A 496 23.34 -1.04 9.03
CA THR A 496 22.25 -1.83 8.44
C THR A 496 21.03 -0.94 8.16
N PRO A 497 20.37 -1.08 7.00
CA PRO A 497 19.09 -0.43 6.76
C PRO A 497 18.05 -0.85 7.79
N LEU A 498 17.34 0.13 8.33
CA LEU A 498 16.26 -0.08 9.29
C LEU A 498 14.95 0.38 8.69
N ARG A 499 13.87 -0.31 9.06
CA ARG A 499 12.52 0.02 8.60
C ARG A 499 11.52 -0.08 9.75
N ILE A 500 10.51 0.79 9.78
CA ILE A 500 9.41 0.69 10.74
C ILE A 500 8.07 0.50 10.02
N CYS A 501 7.21 -0.37 10.54
CA CYS A 501 5.90 -0.61 9.97
C CYS A 501 4.84 0.26 10.65
N LEU A 502 4.23 1.18 9.90
CA LEU A 502 3.21 2.08 10.42
C LEU A 502 1.87 1.36 10.61
N ALA A 503 1.11 1.85 11.58
CA ALA A 503 -0.23 1.41 11.94
C ALA A 503 -0.86 2.44 12.92
N TYR A 504 -2.05 2.14 13.43
CA TYR A 504 -2.87 3.08 14.20
C TYR A 504 -2.64 3.07 15.72
N GLY A 505 -1.77 2.20 16.28
CA GLY A 505 -1.68 2.02 17.75
C GLY A 505 -2.92 1.36 18.34
N LEU A 506 -3.61 2.06 19.24
CA LEU A 506 -4.93 1.69 19.75
C LEU A 506 -6.00 2.48 18.99
N LYS A 507 -6.75 1.81 18.11
CA LYS A 507 -7.66 2.45 17.14
C LYS A 507 -8.71 3.35 17.80
N LYS A 508 -9.20 3.00 18.99
CA LYS A 508 -10.23 3.77 19.71
C LYS A 508 -9.66 4.89 20.58
N GLN A 509 -8.37 4.83 20.93
CA GLN A 509 -7.73 5.78 21.85
C GLN A 509 -6.81 6.76 21.12
N ASN A 510 -6.37 6.43 19.91
CA ASN A 510 -5.51 7.27 19.10
C ASN A 510 -6.30 8.05 18.05
N ASP A 511 -5.79 9.24 17.75
CA ASP A 511 -5.95 9.80 16.41
C ASP A 511 -5.05 9.00 15.46
N ILE A 512 -5.68 8.30 14.52
CA ILE A 512 -5.01 7.40 13.57
C ILE A 512 -4.06 8.19 12.67
N GLY A 513 -4.52 9.32 12.13
CA GLY A 513 -3.72 10.18 11.27
C GLY A 513 -2.53 10.76 12.00
N TRP A 514 -2.73 11.08 13.29
CA TRP A 514 -1.65 11.50 14.16
C TRP A 514 -0.56 10.44 14.28
N MET A 515 -0.93 9.18 14.54
CA MET A 515 0.04 8.10 14.75
C MET A 515 0.86 7.83 13.49
N TYR A 516 0.19 7.68 12.34
CA TYR A 516 0.86 7.49 11.05
C TYR A 516 1.88 8.59 10.76
N ARG A 517 1.48 9.86 10.92
CA ARG A 517 2.32 11.00 10.56
C ARG A 517 3.47 11.19 11.57
N ARG A 518 3.23 11.09 12.88
CA ARG A 518 4.31 11.27 13.88
C ARG A 518 5.35 10.15 13.85
N VAL A 519 4.93 8.90 13.71
CA VAL A 519 5.87 7.78 13.61
C VAL A 519 6.70 7.89 12.34
N ALA A 520 6.07 8.19 11.19
CA ALA A 520 6.78 8.42 9.93
C ALA A 520 7.81 9.55 10.03
N GLN A 521 7.43 10.68 10.65
CA GLN A 521 8.33 11.82 10.87
C GLN A 521 9.55 11.45 11.71
N GLU A 522 9.34 10.79 12.84
CA GLU A 522 10.43 10.39 13.73
C GLU A 522 11.34 9.32 13.11
N ALA A 523 10.80 8.46 12.25
CA ALA A 523 11.57 7.50 11.45
C ALA A 523 12.43 8.21 10.40
N VAL A 524 11.84 9.07 9.56
CA VAL A 524 12.55 9.79 8.50
C VAL A 524 13.64 10.69 9.05
N ARG A 525 13.37 11.42 10.16
CA ARG A 525 14.38 12.24 10.84
C ARG A 525 15.60 11.44 11.30
N ARG A 526 15.43 10.13 11.49
CA ARG A 526 16.46 9.18 11.89
C ARG A 526 17.08 8.42 10.72
N GLY A 527 16.64 8.63 9.48
CA GLY A 527 17.08 7.85 8.34
C GLY A 527 16.57 6.41 8.37
N ILE A 528 15.40 6.17 8.97
CA ILE A 528 14.73 4.86 9.04
C ILE A 528 13.64 4.84 7.97
N ASP A 529 13.64 3.77 7.18
CA ASP A 529 12.69 3.52 6.10
C ASP A 529 11.27 3.28 6.64
N ILE A 530 10.27 3.45 5.78
CA ILE A 530 8.87 3.32 6.17
C ILE A 530 8.22 2.14 5.45
N LYS A 531 7.52 1.28 6.21
CA LYS A 531 6.68 0.19 5.72
C LYS A 531 5.21 0.44 6.06
N GLN A 532 4.33 0.01 5.16
CA GLN A 532 2.88 0.02 5.38
C GLN A 532 2.26 -1.29 4.93
N ASN A 533 1.43 -1.88 5.79
CA ASN A 533 0.60 -3.03 5.46
C ASN A 533 -0.80 -2.60 4.97
N GLY A 534 -1.50 -3.51 4.30
CA GLY A 534 -2.89 -3.36 3.92
C GLY A 534 -3.09 -2.81 2.51
N LEU A 535 -2.05 -2.75 1.67
CA LEU A 535 -2.17 -2.22 0.31
C LEU A 535 -3.22 -2.99 -0.48
N SER A 536 -4.16 -2.27 -1.08
CA SER A 536 -5.21 -2.79 -1.95
C SER A 536 -5.42 -1.85 -3.14
N GLU A 537 -6.27 -2.22 -4.11
CA GLU A 537 -6.68 -1.29 -5.18
C GLU A 537 -7.55 -0.16 -4.61
N LEU A 538 -8.30 -0.47 -3.54
CA LEU A 538 -9.20 0.46 -2.85
C LEU A 538 -8.53 1.13 -1.65
N TYR A 539 -7.20 1.24 -1.66
CA TYR A 539 -6.41 1.65 -0.50
C TYR A 539 -6.76 3.06 0.04
N ASP A 540 -7.27 3.95 -0.80
CA ASP A 540 -7.79 5.28 -0.43
C ASP A 540 -9.28 5.31 -0.07
N THR A 541 -10.02 4.21 -0.21
CA THR A 541 -11.48 4.18 0.07
C THR A 541 -11.89 3.19 1.13
N TRP A 542 -10.98 2.30 1.55
CA TRP A 542 -11.26 1.25 2.52
C TRP A 542 -11.20 1.70 3.98
N ASP A 543 -10.59 2.83 4.28
CA ASP A 543 -10.61 3.43 5.61
C ASP A 543 -10.84 4.94 5.49
N GLU A 544 -11.59 5.51 6.43
CA GLU A 544 -11.84 6.95 6.53
C GLU A 544 -10.55 7.75 6.86
N HIS A 545 -9.40 7.05 6.89
CA HIS A 545 -8.11 7.47 7.44
C HIS A 545 -6.95 7.13 6.48
N THR A 546 -7.04 7.61 5.23
CA THR A 546 -6.11 7.41 4.10
C THR A 546 -4.70 7.99 4.25
N ASP A 547 -4.28 8.33 5.47
CA ASP A 547 -3.10 9.14 5.76
C ASP A 547 -1.78 8.52 5.30
N SER A 548 -1.67 7.19 5.30
CA SER A 548 -0.44 6.50 4.85
C SER A 548 -0.07 6.85 3.41
N SER A 549 -1.05 6.95 2.51
CA SER A 549 -0.79 7.30 1.10
C SER A 549 -0.23 8.72 0.94
N TYR A 550 -0.70 9.68 1.75
CA TYR A 550 -0.16 11.03 1.82
C TYR A 550 1.22 11.08 2.46
N VAL A 551 1.49 10.24 3.47
CA VAL A 551 2.83 10.06 4.05
C VAL A 551 3.83 9.58 2.99
N TRP A 552 3.44 8.63 2.13
CA TRP A 552 4.28 8.15 1.03
C TRP A 552 4.60 9.27 0.05
N PHE A 553 3.58 10.01 -0.41
CA PHE A 553 3.79 11.16 -1.28
C PHE A 553 4.67 12.24 -0.63
N ARG A 554 4.51 12.50 0.68
CA ARG A 554 5.36 13.45 1.41
C ARG A 554 6.83 13.06 1.30
N TYR A 555 7.15 11.78 1.53
CA TYR A 555 8.53 11.31 1.68
C TYR A 555 9.15 10.64 0.45
N LYS A 556 8.42 10.40 -0.65
CA LYS A 556 8.92 9.66 -1.84
C LYS A 556 10.21 10.18 -2.45
N HIS A 557 10.47 11.49 -2.35
CA HIS A 557 11.69 12.14 -2.88
C HIS A 557 12.72 12.47 -1.79
N THR A 558 12.54 11.97 -0.57
CA THR A 558 13.48 12.18 0.54
C THR A 558 14.75 11.36 0.29
N PRO A 559 15.94 11.97 0.28
CA PRO A 559 17.18 11.23 0.09
C PRO A 559 17.42 10.23 1.24
N GLY A 560 17.84 9.01 0.91
CA GLY A 560 18.21 7.98 1.90
C GLY A 560 17.03 7.33 2.63
N ILE A 561 15.80 7.60 2.21
CA ILE A 561 14.58 6.94 2.73
C ILE A 561 13.99 6.08 1.62
N SER A 562 13.72 4.83 1.94
CA SER A 562 12.96 3.90 1.11
C SER A 562 11.55 3.67 1.64
N LEU A 563 10.65 3.42 0.70
CA LEU A 563 9.22 3.26 0.95
C LEU A 563 8.78 1.83 0.59
N THR A 564 8.10 1.15 1.52
CA THR A 564 7.73 -0.26 1.37
C THR A 564 6.23 -0.47 1.55
N HIS A 565 5.56 -1.09 0.58
CA HIS A 565 4.19 -1.58 0.78
C HIS A 565 4.15 -3.09 0.95
N GLU A 566 3.29 -3.56 1.85
CA GLU A 566 2.81 -4.93 1.92
C GLU A 566 1.36 -5.02 1.46
N THR A 567 1.09 -5.97 0.56
CA THR A 567 -0.26 -6.23 0.06
C THR A 567 -1.15 -6.71 1.19
N GLY A 568 -2.34 -6.12 1.36
CA GLY A 568 -3.30 -6.51 2.40
C GLY A 568 -3.99 -7.86 2.17
N GLY A 569 -3.65 -8.55 1.07
CA GLY A 569 -4.14 -9.88 0.75
C GLY A 569 -3.60 -10.35 -0.59
N GLN A 570 -4.02 -11.56 -0.97
CA GLN A 570 -3.51 -12.24 -2.16
C GLN A 570 -4.16 -11.69 -3.43
N ILE A 571 -3.35 -11.17 -4.34
CA ILE A 571 -3.77 -10.64 -5.65
C ILE A 571 -4.44 -11.75 -6.47
N TYR A 572 -3.79 -12.92 -6.57
CA TYR A 572 -4.19 -14.01 -7.48
C TYR A 572 -5.56 -14.63 -7.18
N ARG A 573 -6.08 -14.47 -5.95
CA ARG A 573 -7.41 -14.92 -5.55
C ARG A 573 -8.43 -13.79 -5.47
N ASN A 574 -7.98 -12.53 -5.44
CA ASN A 574 -8.81 -11.36 -5.17
C ASN A 574 -9.81 -11.59 -4.02
N THR A 575 -9.37 -12.24 -2.93
CA THR A 575 -10.26 -12.78 -1.88
C THR A 575 -11.14 -11.73 -1.20
N LEU A 576 -10.67 -10.49 -1.15
CA LEU A 576 -11.38 -9.36 -0.53
C LEU A 576 -12.21 -8.54 -1.53
N ASN A 577 -12.21 -8.92 -2.81
CA ASN A 577 -12.74 -8.09 -3.90
C ASN A 577 -12.23 -6.63 -3.86
N ALA A 578 -11.05 -6.44 -3.27
CA ALA A 578 -10.43 -5.14 -3.01
C ALA A 578 -9.02 -5.05 -3.60
N MET A 579 -8.47 -6.18 -4.08
CA MET A 579 -7.14 -6.19 -4.70
C MET A 579 -7.17 -5.68 -6.14
N GLY A 580 -8.35 -5.71 -6.77
CA GLY A 580 -8.50 -5.18 -8.12
C GLY A 580 -7.75 -5.98 -9.17
N HIS A 581 -7.75 -5.48 -10.40
CA HIS A 581 -6.94 -6.08 -11.45
C HIS A 581 -5.43 -5.99 -11.06
N PRO A 582 -4.61 -7.03 -11.27
CA PRO A 582 -3.21 -7.03 -10.81
C PRO A 582 -2.39 -5.79 -11.25
N VAL A 583 -2.57 -5.35 -12.51
CA VAL A 583 -1.89 -4.14 -13.02
C VAL A 583 -2.34 -2.86 -12.28
N SER A 584 -3.61 -2.77 -11.85
CA SER A 584 -4.14 -1.60 -11.14
C SER A 584 -3.56 -1.51 -9.74
N LEU A 585 -3.45 -2.64 -9.03
CA LEU A 585 -2.77 -2.71 -7.73
C LEU A 585 -1.29 -2.30 -7.84
N LEU A 586 -0.58 -2.83 -8.84
CA LEU A 586 0.82 -2.47 -9.07
C LEU A 586 0.95 -0.98 -9.46
N ASN A 587 0.05 -0.47 -10.30
CA ASN A 587 -0.07 0.96 -10.60
C ASN A 587 -0.22 1.81 -9.34
N ARG A 588 -0.95 1.32 -8.34
CA ARG A 588 -1.08 2.02 -7.07
C ARG A 588 0.24 2.11 -6.30
N THR A 589 1.03 1.03 -6.26
CA THR A 589 2.36 1.08 -5.63
C THR A 589 3.26 2.14 -6.26
N MET A 590 3.18 2.27 -7.58
CA MET A 590 4.00 3.17 -8.39
C MET A 590 3.60 4.64 -8.16
N LEU A 591 2.29 4.94 -8.09
CA LEU A 591 1.79 6.28 -7.74
C LEU A 591 2.34 6.75 -6.40
N ASN A 592 2.39 5.86 -5.41
CA ASN A 592 2.87 6.17 -4.07
C ASN A 592 4.41 6.33 -3.99
N GLY A 593 5.15 6.06 -5.06
CA GLY A 593 6.61 6.10 -5.06
C GLY A 593 7.25 4.98 -4.23
N THR A 594 6.69 3.77 -4.31
CA THR A 594 7.11 2.62 -3.50
C THR A 594 8.40 1.99 -4.05
N ASP A 595 9.44 1.85 -3.24
CA ASP A 595 10.69 1.17 -3.60
C ASP A 595 10.59 -0.36 -3.49
N TYR A 596 9.87 -0.87 -2.48
CA TYR A 596 9.74 -2.31 -2.21
C TYR A 596 8.28 -2.74 -2.08
N VAL A 597 7.90 -3.82 -2.76
CA VAL A 597 6.54 -4.38 -2.69
C VAL A 597 6.60 -5.81 -2.17
N PHE A 598 5.87 -6.07 -1.10
CA PHE A 598 5.83 -7.35 -0.43
C PHE A 598 4.64 -8.12 -0.95
N LEU A 599 4.92 -9.29 -1.49
CA LEU A 599 3.94 -10.17 -2.11
C LEU A 599 3.90 -11.50 -1.39
N TYR A 600 2.71 -12.11 -1.34
CA TYR A 600 2.57 -13.46 -0.82
C TYR A 600 3.14 -14.49 -1.80
N ASP A 601 3.60 -15.64 -1.28
CA ASP A 601 4.05 -16.79 -2.08
C ASP A 601 3.10 -17.15 -3.23
N GLY A 602 1.78 -17.02 -3.03
CA GLY A 602 0.77 -17.31 -4.04
C GLY A 602 0.80 -16.34 -5.22
N ASP A 603 1.06 -15.06 -4.96
CA ASP A 603 1.15 -14.02 -6.00
C ASP A 603 2.42 -14.16 -6.82
N ILE A 604 3.52 -14.56 -6.17
CA ILE A 604 4.80 -14.82 -6.83
C ILE A 604 4.72 -15.99 -7.80
N ARG A 605 3.83 -16.97 -7.53
CA ARG A 605 3.66 -18.18 -8.34
C ARG A 605 2.58 -18.06 -9.40
N ALA A 606 1.54 -17.26 -9.17
CA ALA A 606 0.44 -17.08 -10.10
C ALA A 606 0.88 -16.38 -11.40
N GLN A 607 0.90 -17.09 -12.52
CA GLN A 607 1.39 -16.57 -13.80
C GLN A 607 0.55 -15.42 -14.36
N HIS A 608 -0.76 -15.43 -14.13
CA HIS A 608 -1.63 -14.31 -14.51
C HIS A 608 -1.32 -13.02 -13.73
N VAL A 609 -0.62 -13.11 -12.59
CA VAL A 609 -0.08 -11.98 -11.83
C VAL A 609 1.36 -11.67 -12.29
N GLN A 610 2.22 -12.69 -12.38
CA GLN A 610 3.64 -12.55 -12.73
C GLN A 610 3.90 -11.82 -14.05
N LYS A 611 3.00 -11.92 -15.04
CA LYS A 611 3.15 -11.21 -16.33
C LYS A 611 3.23 -9.69 -16.19
N TYR A 612 2.84 -9.11 -15.05
CA TYR A 612 2.97 -7.69 -14.76
C TYR A 612 4.20 -7.32 -13.93
N PHE A 613 4.94 -8.29 -13.40
CA PHE A 613 6.08 -8.03 -12.51
C PHE A 613 7.20 -7.29 -13.21
N TYR A 614 7.51 -7.66 -14.45
CA TYR A 614 8.53 -6.95 -15.23
C TYR A 614 8.21 -5.45 -15.32
N PHE A 615 6.99 -5.13 -15.74
CA PHE A 615 6.53 -3.76 -15.86
C PHE A 615 6.58 -2.99 -14.54
N ALA A 616 6.17 -3.64 -13.45
CA ALA A 616 6.17 -3.00 -12.13
C ALA A 616 7.59 -2.79 -11.60
N MET A 617 8.47 -3.80 -11.68
CA MET A 617 9.90 -3.70 -11.33
C MET A 617 10.56 -2.51 -12.03
N GLU A 618 10.22 -2.29 -13.30
CA GLU A 618 10.74 -1.19 -14.12
C GLU A 618 10.15 0.18 -13.80
N GLN A 619 9.35 0.28 -12.75
CA GLN A 619 8.76 1.54 -12.29
C GLN A 619 8.74 1.71 -10.78
N LEU A 620 9.14 0.70 -9.99
CA LEU A 620 9.29 0.85 -8.54
C LEU A 620 10.31 1.95 -8.19
N GLY A 621 10.04 2.63 -7.09
CA GLY A 621 10.76 3.78 -6.57
C GLY A 621 10.11 5.09 -6.99
N ARG A 622 10.53 5.67 -8.11
CA ARG A 622 10.16 7.06 -8.47
C ARG A 622 9.77 7.18 -9.95
N PRO A 623 8.63 6.58 -10.36
CA PRO A 623 8.19 6.60 -11.75
C PRO A 623 7.74 8.01 -12.15
N LEU A 624 7.98 8.38 -13.41
CA LEU A 624 7.43 9.60 -13.98
C LEU A 624 6.05 9.28 -14.57
N ILE A 625 4.99 9.69 -13.88
CA ILE A 625 3.62 9.46 -14.31
C ILE A 625 3.07 10.75 -14.91
N THR A 626 2.97 10.80 -16.23
CA THR A 626 2.41 11.95 -16.99
C THR A 626 1.04 11.65 -17.60
N LYS A 627 0.51 10.45 -17.33
CA LYS A 627 -0.77 10.00 -17.85
C LYS A 627 -1.49 9.18 -16.80
N PHE A 628 -2.73 9.56 -16.51
CA PHE A 628 -3.69 8.70 -15.84
C PHE A 628 -4.63 8.08 -16.85
N TYR A 629 -5.12 6.88 -16.56
CA TYR A 629 -6.05 6.20 -17.43
C TYR A 629 -7.00 5.29 -16.67
N SER A 630 -8.16 5.05 -17.27
CA SER A 630 -9.14 4.05 -16.85
C SER A 630 -9.64 3.29 -18.09
N ARG A 631 -9.15 2.06 -18.28
CA ARG A 631 -9.64 1.14 -19.31
C ARG A 631 -10.81 0.36 -18.73
N LEU A 632 -12.00 0.61 -19.26
CA LEU A 632 -13.25 0.16 -18.66
C LEU A 632 -13.66 -1.21 -19.18
N GLY A 633 -13.99 -2.13 -18.28
CA GLY A 633 -14.42 -3.47 -18.69
C GLY A 633 -14.30 -4.53 -17.63
N ALA A 634 -14.84 -5.72 -17.93
CA ALA A 634 -14.61 -6.93 -17.16
C ALA A 634 -13.47 -7.76 -17.77
N TYR A 635 -12.44 -8.03 -16.97
CA TYR A 635 -11.21 -8.73 -17.36
C TYR A 635 -11.03 -9.97 -16.49
N PRO A 636 -11.88 -11.00 -16.63
CA PRO A 636 -11.69 -12.24 -15.86
C PRO A 636 -10.33 -12.86 -16.20
N LEU A 637 -9.55 -13.24 -15.19
CA LEU A 637 -8.29 -13.97 -15.37
C LEU A 637 -8.45 -15.39 -14.82
N VAL A 638 -7.89 -16.36 -15.52
CA VAL A 638 -7.92 -17.77 -15.09
C VAL A 638 -6.85 -17.98 -14.00
N ASN A 639 -7.26 -18.50 -12.86
CA ASN A 639 -6.36 -18.90 -11.79
C ASN A 639 -5.80 -20.30 -12.09
N GLU A 640 -4.49 -20.51 -12.04
CA GLU A 640 -3.92 -21.84 -12.32
C GLU A 640 -4.32 -22.92 -11.29
N HIS A 641 -4.80 -22.50 -10.12
CA HIS A 641 -5.28 -23.37 -9.05
C HIS A 641 -6.83 -23.51 -9.03
N SER A 642 -7.55 -22.86 -9.95
CA SER A 642 -9.02 -22.95 -10.02
C SER A 642 -9.54 -22.81 -11.45
N ASN A 643 -10.48 -23.67 -11.84
CA ASN A 643 -11.17 -23.57 -13.14
C ASN A 643 -12.19 -22.42 -13.20
N VAL A 644 -12.30 -21.59 -12.15
CA VAL A 644 -13.20 -20.43 -12.12
C VAL A 644 -12.40 -19.16 -12.36
N PRO A 645 -12.70 -18.41 -13.43
CA PRO A 645 -12.06 -17.12 -13.67
C PRO A 645 -12.34 -16.15 -12.53
N VAL A 646 -11.29 -15.52 -12.01
CA VAL A 646 -11.40 -14.48 -10.99
C VAL A 646 -11.87 -13.20 -11.69
N PRO A 647 -13.01 -12.60 -11.27
CA PRO A 647 -13.53 -11.41 -11.93
C PRO A 647 -12.70 -10.19 -11.52
N TYR A 648 -12.02 -9.59 -12.50
CA TYR A 648 -11.40 -8.27 -12.33
C TYR A 648 -12.14 -7.23 -13.16
N ARG A 649 -12.17 -6.00 -12.66
CA ARG A 649 -12.82 -4.87 -13.33
C ARG A 649 -11.82 -3.75 -13.51
N ASN A 650 -11.88 -3.17 -14.70
CA ASN A 650 -11.07 -2.05 -15.13
C ASN A 650 -9.55 -2.33 -15.04
N MET A 651 -8.79 -1.62 -15.86
CA MET A 651 -7.34 -1.48 -15.64
C MET A 651 -7.09 0.01 -15.56
N TRP A 652 -6.51 0.49 -14.47
CA TRP A 652 -6.38 1.92 -14.25
C TRP A 652 -5.06 2.32 -13.59
N LEU A 653 -4.69 3.58 -13.80
CA LEU A 653 -3.55 4.27 -13.17
C LEU A 653 -4.03 5.68 -12.82
N GLY A 654 -4.18 5.98 -11.52
CA GLY A 654 -4.53 7.30 -10.99
C GLY A 654 -5.90 7.86 -11.38
N LEU A 655 -6.70 7.12 -12.17
CA LEU A 655 -8.05 7.46 -12.57
C LEU A 655 -8.96 6.25 -12.43
N ARG A 656 -9.60 6.11 -11.27
CA ARG A 656 -10.43 4.94 -10.95
C ARG A 656 -11.89 5.22 -11.29
N GLN A 657 -12.56 4.28 -11.95
CA GLN A 657 -14.03 4.34 -12.04
C GLN A 657 -14.63 3.85 -10.72
N VAL A 658 -15.55 4.62 -10.16
CA VAL A 658 -16.22 4.30 -8.89
C VAL A 658 -17.74 4.19 -9.08
N ASP A 659 -18.36 3.31 -8.30
CA ASP A 659 -19.80 3.14 -8.27
C ASP A 659 -20.41 4.03 -7.18
N VAL A 660 -21.20 5.03 -7.58
CA VAL A 660 -21.92 5.92 -6.65
C VAL A 660 -23.37 5.41 -6.48
N GLN A 661 -23.90 5.42 -5.26
CA GLN A 661 -25.28 4.98 -4.95
C GLN A 661 -26.23 6.17 -4.73
N PRO A 662 -27.53 6.07 -5.10
CA PRO A 662 -28.18 4.95 -5.80
C PRO A 662 -27.93 4.95 -7.33
N ASP A 663 -27.51 6.08 -7.90
CA ASP A 663 -27.26 6.29 -9.33
C ASP A 663 -25.77 6.49 -9.59
N GLY A 664 -25.22 5.90 -10.66
CA GLY A 664 -23.80 5.99 -11.02
C GLY A 664 -23.06 4.65 -11.05
N LYS A 665 -23.75 3.52 -10.88
CA LYS A 665 -23.18 2.18 -11.04
C LYS A 665 -22.93 1.85 -12.51
N ALA A 666 -21.67 1.71 -12.90
CA ALA A 666 -21.31 1.40 -14.28
C ALA A 666 -21.80 0.00 -14.68
N LYS A 667 -22.37 -0.13 -15.89
CA LYS A 667 -22.70 -1.43 -16.47
C LYS A 667 -21.61 -1.87 -17.43
N PHE A 668 -20.85 -2.90 -17.06
CA PHE A 668 -19.84 -3.47 -17.96
C PHE A 668 -20.49 -4.33 -19.04
N THR A 669 -20.07 -4.11 -20.29
CA THR A 669 -20.60 -4.80 -21.47
C THR A 669 -19.53 -4.90 -22.56
N ILE A 670 -19.86 -5.58 -23.66
CA ILE A 670 -19.05 -5.63 -24.87
C ILE A 670 -19.84 -4.96 -26.00
N VAL A 671 -19.21 -4.00 -26.69
CA VAL A 671 -19.76 -3.33 -27.87
C VAL A 671 -18.70 -3.32 -28.95
N ASP A 672 -19.07 -3.75 -30.16
CA ASP A 672 -18.14 -3.87 -31.30
C ASP A 672 -16.86 -4.68 -30.95
N GLY A 673 -17.03 -5.75 -30.17
CA GLY A 673 -15.94 -6.59 -29.70
C GLY A 673 -15.04 -5.99 -28.61
N GLU A 674 -15.29 -4.74 -28.19
CA GLU A 674 -14.54 -4.04 -27.16
C GLU A 674 -15.25 -4.07 -25.81
N ARG A 675 -14.48 -4.32 -24.75
CA ARG A 675 -14.96 -4.20 -23.37
C ARG A 675 -15.14 -2.72 -23.04
N CYS A 676 -16.26 -2.40 -22.39
CA CYS A 676 -16.59 -1.02 -22.02
C CYS A 676 -17.51 -0.96 -20.80
N ALA A 677 -17.70 0.24 -20.28
CA ALA A 677 -18.76 0.59 -19.35
C ALA A 677 -19.87 1.37 -20.10
N ALA A 678 -21.11 1.24 -19.65
CA ALA A 678 -22.26 1.90 -20.23
C ALA A 678 -23.10 2.62 -19.16
N THR A 679 -23.65 3.78 -19.53
CA THR A 679 -24.83 4.34 -18.85
C THR A 679 -26.07 3.53 -19.21
N TYR A 680 -27.12 3.58 -18.39
CA TYR A 680 -28.43 2.98 -18.66
C TYR A 680 -29.57 3.89 -18.17
N PRO A 681 -29.86 5.00 -18.90
CA PRO A 681 -30.97 5.90 -18.56
C PRO A 681 -32.34 5.18 -18.63
N PRO A 682 -33.34 5.58 -17.83
CA PRO A 682 -33.32 6.68 -16.86
C PRO A 682 -32.72 6.28 -15.49
N HIS A 683 -32.27 5.03 -15.32
CA HIS A 683 -31.85 4.48 -14.02
C HIS A 683 -30.39 4.79 -13.65
N ASN A 684 -29.54 5.02 -14.63
CA ASN A 684 -28.20 5.55 -14.43
C ASN A 684 -27.77 6.33 -15.66
N ASP A 685 -27.66 7.65 -15.55
CA ASP A 685 -27.22 8.53 -16.64
C ASP A 685 -25.72 8.85 -16.58
N LYS A 686 -24.93 8.28 -15.66
CA LYS A 686 -23.54 8.69 -15.47
C LYS A 686 -22.54 7.55 -15.24
N ILE A 687 -21.29 7.83 -15.60
CA ILE A 687 -20.11 7.05 -15.23
C ILE A 687 -19.20 8.00 -14.46
N VAL A 688 -18.80 7.61 -13.25
CA VAL A 688 -18.08 8.47 -12.30
C VAL A 688 -16.66 7.97 -12.10
N PHE A 689 -15.73 8.91 -12.01
CA PHE A 689 -14.32 8.65 -11.82
C PHE A 689 -13.77 9.51 -10.69
N ASP A 690 -12.83 8.90 -10.01
CA ASP A 690 -12.03 9.40 -8.92
C ASP A 690 -10.60 9.58 -9.41
N VAL A 691 -10.05 10.77 -9.21
CA VAL A 691 -8.73 11.18 -9.68
C VAL A 691 -7.82 11.23 -8.46
N ASP A 692 -6.61 10.68 -8.56
CA ASP A 692 -5.72 10.60 -7.41
C ASP A 692 -5.41 12.01 -6.81
N ASP A 693 -6.07 12.32 -5.68
CA ASP A 693 -6.02 13.62 -5.01
C ASP A 693 -4.60 14.02 -4.59
N ARG A 694 -3.71 13.05 -4.34
CA ARG A 694 -2.29 13.34 -3.99
C ARG A 694 -1.53 13.91 -5.17
N GLN A 695 -1.84 13.46 -6.38
CA GLN A 695 -1.24 14.04 -7.59
C GLN A 695 -1.78 15.44 -7.87
N GLN A 696 -3.07 15.70 -7.60
CA GLN A 696 -3.64 17.05 -7.66
C GLN A 696 -3.00 17.97 -6.59
N TYR A 697 -2.80 17.47 -5.37
CA TYR A 697 -2.16 18.20 -4.28
C TYR A 697 -0.72 18.62 -4.61
N ASP A 698 0.05 17.76 -5.28
CA ASP A 698 1.41 18.11 -5.73
C ASP A 698 1.39 19.00 -6.99
N GLY A 699 0.28 19.05 -7.72
CA GLY A 699 0.03 19.89 -8.89
C GLY A 699 0.10 19.13 -10.21
N MET A 700 -0.96 19.26 -11.03
CA MET A 700 -1.06 18.70 -12.37
C MET A 700 -1.24 19.82 -13.40
N PHE A 701 -0.23 20.06 -14.23
CA PHE A 701 -0.24 21.14 -15.21
C PHE A 701 -0.60 20.65 -16.62
N GLY A 702 -1.20 21.54 -17.43
CA GLY A 702 -1.43 21.28 -18.85
C GLY A 702 -2.37 20.11 -19.15
N VAL A 703 -3.38 19.91 -18.30
CA VAL A 703 -4.22 18.69 -18.31
C VAL A 703 -5.11 18.60 -19.56
N VAL A 704 -5.02 17.48 -20.27
CA VAL A 704 -5.92 17.09 -21.36
C VAL A 704 -6.72 15.86 -20.95
N VAL A 705 -8.04 16.01 -20.92
CA VAL A 705 -9.01 14.94 -20.64
C VAL A 705 -9.49 14.35 -21.95
N SER A 706 -9.38 13.04 -22.13
CA SER A 706 -9.85 12.34 -23.33
C SER A 706 -10.79 11.19 -22.98
N VAL A 707 -11.89 11.09 -23.72
CA VAL A 707 -12.93 10.05 -23.55
C VAL A 707 -13.11 9.30 -24.86
N GLU A 708 -12.87 7.99 -24.84
CA GLU A 708 -13.18 7.11 -25.97
C GLU A 708 -14.57 6.50 -25.81
N TYR A 709 -15.46 6.83 -26.74
CA TYR A 709 -16.86 6.43 -26.72
C TYR A 709 -17.29 5.73 -28.01
N PHE A 710 -18.32 4.89 -27.93
CA PHE A 710 -18.93 4.29 -29.12
C PHE A 710 -19.98 5.24 -29.70
N ASP A 711 -19.79 5.67 -30.95
CA ASP A 711 -20.64 6.64 -31.63
C ASP A 711 -21.91 5.99 -32.19
N GLU A 712 -22.82 5.56 -31.31
CA GLU A 712 -24.12 4.98 -31.66
C GLU A 712 -25.28 5.93 -31.30
N GLY A 713 -26.19 6.11 -32.26
CA GLY A 713 -27.32 7.01 -32.14
C GLY A 713 -26.96 8.50 -32.22
N ASN A 714 -27.97 9.34 -31.98
CA ASN A 714 -27.86 10.82 -32.06
C ASN A 714 -27.95 11.49 -30.68
N GLY A 715 -27.70 10.75 -29.60
CA GLY A 715 -27.68 11.25 -28.24
C GLY A 715 -26.53 12.23 -27.97
N ARG A 716 -26.51 12.79 -26.76
CA ARG A 716 -25.46 13.69 -26.29
C ARG A 716 -25.00 13.27 -24.91
N PHE A 717 -23.73 13.49 -24.59
CA PHE A 717 -23.22 13.37 -23.24
C PHE A 717 -22.32 14.57 -22.91
N THR A 718 -22.09 14.79 -21.62
CA THR A 718 -21.17 15.80 -21.08
C THR A 718 -20.00 15.13 -20.41
N THR A 719 -18.87 15.81 -20.40
CA THR A 719 -17.74 15.48 -19.54
C THR A 719 -17.58 16.64 -18.56
N GLY A 720 -17.85 16.39 -17.29
CA GLY A 720 -17.75 17.37 -16.22
C GLY A 720 -16.66 16.98 -15.24
N VAL A 721 -16.07 17.99 -14.60
CA VAL A 721 -15.11 17.81 -13.51
C VAL A 721 -15.53 18.64 -12.30
N GLN A 722 -15.14 18.19 -11.12
CA GLN A 722 -15.29 18.95 -9.89
C GLN A 722 -13.97 19.61 -9.54
N ASN A 723 -14.01 20.91 -9.28
CA ASN A 723 -12.84 21.61 -8.79
C ASN A 723 -12.68 21.32 -7.29
N ALA A 724 -11.61 20.63 -6.88
CA ALA A 724 -11.34 20.29 -5.48
C ALA A 724 -11.10 21.52 -4.60
N PHE A 725 -10.66 22.64 -5.18
CA PHE A 725 -10.42 23.91 -4.50
C PHE A 725 -11.70 24.70 -4.21
N THR A 726 -12.62 24.83 -5.18
CA THR A 726 -13.88 25.60 -5.00
C THR A 726 -15.09 24.74 -4.66
N GLY A 727 -15.03 23.43 -4.90
CA GLY A 727 -16.16 22.50 -4.86
C GLY A 727 -17.14 22.66 -6.03
N GLU A 728 -16.89 23.60 -6.95
CA GLU A 728 -17.78 23.89 -8.07
C GLU A 728 -17.64 22.86 -9.19
N TRP A 729 -18.78 22.52 -9.79
CA TRP A 729 -18.86 21.66 -10.97
C TRP A 729 -18.64 22.47 -12.25
N MET A 730 -17.81 21.94 -13.15
CA MET A 730 -17.51 22.54 -14.44
C MET A 730 -17.70 21.52 -15.56
N ASP A 731 -18.58 21.85 -16.52
CA ASP A 731 -18.69 21.09 -17.77
C ASP A 731 -17.52 21.46 -18.70
N LEU A 732 -16.72 20.47 -19.09
CA LEU A 732 -15.63 20.66 -20.05
C LEU A 732 -16.15 20.84 -21.47
N GLY A 733 -17.25 20.16 -21.78
CA GLY A 733 -17.98 20.30 -23.03
C GLY A 733 -19.08 19.26 -23.22
N VAL A 734 -19.84 19.43 -24.30
CA VAL A 734 -20.93 18.54 -24.72
C VAL A 734 -20.50 17.82 -26.00
N THR A 735 -20.56 16.50 -25.99
CA THR A 735 -20.30 15.67 -27.17
C THR A 735 -21.61 15.27 -27.85
N GLN A 736 -21.70 15.52 -29.15
CA GLN A 736 -22.82 15.11 -30.00
C GLN A 736 -22.47 13.82 -30.74
N LYS A 737 -23.26 12.76 -30.52
CA LYS A 737 -23.12 11.52 -31.29
C LYS A 737 -23.68 11.69 -32.70
N THR A 738 -23.07 11.01 -33.66
CA THR A 738 -23.41 11.10 -35.10
C THR A 738 -23.82 9.76 -35.71
N ASP A 739 -23.98 8.72 -34.89
CA ASP A 739 -24.34 7.35 -35.30
C ASP A 739 -23.39 6.73 -36.34
N SER A 740 -22.07 7.03 -36.27
CA SER A 740 -21.11 6.41 -37.19
C SER A 740 -20.85 4.92 -36.89
N LYS A 741 -21.27 4.44 -35.72
CA LYS A 741 -21.06 3.06 -35.22
C LYS A 741 -19.59 2.67 -35.18
N THR A 742 -18.76 3.63 -34.81
CA THR A 742 -17.32 3.45 -34.62
C THR A 742 -16.93 4.03 -33.28
N TRP A 743 -15.85 3.51 -32.70
CA TRP A 743 -15.20 4.16 -31.55
C TRP A 743 -14.58 5.49 -31.98
N LYS A 744 -14.89 6.56 -31.24
CA LYS A 744 -14.38 7.92 -31.44
C LYS A 744 -13.77 8.46 -30.15
N THR A 745 -13.01 9.55 -30.27
CA THR A 745 -12.44 10.22 -29.09
C THR A 745 -12.86 11.68 -29.06
N VAL A 746 -13.34 12.14 -27.91
CA VAL A 746 -13.46 13.57 -27.61
C VAL A 746 -12.40 13.96 -26.58
N SER A 747 -11.78 15.14 -26.75
CA SER A 747 -10.75 15.63 -25.84
C SER A 747 -10.96 17.09 -25.44
N TYR A 748 -10.58 17.44 -24.22
CA TYR A 748 -10.75 18.77 -23.63
C TYR A 748 -9.46 19.20 -22.91
N TYR A 749 -9.04 20.46 -23.10
CA TYR A 749 -7.93 21.07 -22.35
C TYR A 749 -8.44 21.91 -21.19
N ARG A 750 -8.02 21.62 -19.95
CA ARG A 750 -8.43 22.36 -18.75
C ARG A 750 -7.41 22.24 -17.60
N PRO A 751 -6.65 23.31 -17.26
CA PRO A 751 -5.63 23.24 -16.22
C PRO A 751 -6.16 23.50 -14.80
N ASN A 752 -7.19 24.34 -14.62
CA ASN A 752 -7.50 24.94 -13.32
C ASN A 752 -8.22 24.04 -12.28
N TRP A 753 -8.71 22.86 -12.66
CA TRP A 753 -9.47 22.02 -11.72
C TRP A 753 -8.61 21.02 -10.95
N CYS A 754 -7.38 20.75 -11.42
CA CYS A 754 -6.46 19.78 -10.83
C CYS A 754 -5.48 20.38 -9.80
N ASP A 755 -5.72 21.60 -9.33
CA ASP A 755 -5.04 22.17 -8.16
C ASP A 755 -5.92 21.89 -6.93
N SER A 756 -5.47 20.98 -6.07
CA SER A 756 -6.17 20.64 -4.82
C SER A 756 -5.42 21.22 -3.63
N PRO A 757 -6.08 22.04 -2.78
CA PRO A 757 -5.41 22.56 -1.60
C PRO A 757 -5.29 21.50 -0.50
N ARG A 758 -6.00 20.37 -0.60
CA ARG A 758 -6.21 19.43 0.53
C ARG A 758 -5.05 18.44 0.65
N ASN A 759 -4.44 18.38 1.83
CA ASN A 759 -3.45 17.35 2.21
C ASN A 759 -4.02 16.35 3.23
N GLN A 760 -5.18 16.67 3.78
CA GLN A 760 -5.93 15.90 4.75
C GLN A 760 -7.42 16.04 4.41
N GLY A 761 -8.20 14.97 4.55
CA GLY A 761 -9.65 14.98 4.38
C GLY A 761 -10.18 13.79 3.58
N ALA A 762 -11.50 13.65 3.57
CA ALA A 762 -12.17 12.63 2.77
C ALA A 762 -11.92 12.85 1.27
N ASP A 763 -11.52 11.78 0.60
CA ASP A 763 -11.29 11.71 -0.84
C ASP A 763 -12.54 12.13 -1.61
N ASN A 764 -12.37 12.98 -2.63
CA ASN A 764 -13.51 13.35 -3.45
C ASN A 764 -13.76 12.30 -4.53
N VAL A 765 -14.54 11.29 -4.19
CA VAL A 765 -14.82 10.16 -5.10
C VAL A 765 -15.51 10.52 -6.44
N ASN A 766 -15.82 11.80 -6.70
CA ASN A 766 -16.52 12.27 -7.89
C ASN A 766 -15.79 13.39 -8.64
N ASP A 767 -14.49 13.25 -8.93
CA ASP A 767 -13.73 14.30 -9.61
C ASP A 767 -14.08 14.48 -11.08
N LEU A 768 -14.43 13.40 -11.78
CA LEU A 768 -14.76 13.42 -13.20
C LEU A 768 -16.00 12.60 -13.47
N VAL A 769 -16.94 13.17 -14.24
CA VAL A 769 -18.21 12.54 -14.56
C VAL A 769 -18.48 12.60 -16.05
N ILE A 770 -18.79 11.45 -16.64
CA ILE A 770 -19.39 11.37 -17.97
C ILE A 770 -20.89 11.22 -17.77
N ARG A 771 -21.68 12.25 -18.12
CA ARG A 771 -23.13 12.25 -17.95
C ARG A 771 -23.84 12.23 -19.28
N ASP A 772 -24.62 11.19 -19.51
CA ASP A 772 -25.57 11.06 -20.59
C ASP A 772 -26.69 12.10 -20.45
N LEU A 773 -26.95 12.84 -21.53
CA LEU A 773 -28.04 13.81 -21.59
C LEU A 773 -29.22 13.28 -22.43
N SER A 774 -29.19 12.00 -22.81
CA SER A 774 -30.15 11.37 -23.69
C SER A 774 -30.85 10.17 -23.04
N ASN A 775 -31.90 9.66 -23.69
CA ASN A 775 -32.61 8.45 -23.25
C ASN A 775 -31.95 7.15 -23.77
N SER A 776 -30.74 7.22 -24.32
CA SER A 776 -29.99 6.10 -24.90
C SER A 776 -28.66 5.95 -24.20
N SER A 777 -28.13 4.73 -24.07
CA SER A 777 -26.85 4.49 -23.42
C SER A 777 -25.65 5.18 -24.11
N THR A 778 -24.68 5.57 -23.29
CA THR A 778 -23.34 6.01 -23.68
C THR A 778 -22.34 4.95 -23.25
N TYR A 779 -21.62 4.41 -24.22
CA TYR A 779 -20.61 3.38 -24.01
C TYR A 779 -19.24 4.03 -24.04
N VAL A 780 -18.45 3.81 -22.99
CA VAL A 780 -17.10 4.36 -22.80
C VAL A 780 -16.15 3.21 -22.52
N ARG A 781 -15.06 3.11 -23.27
CA ARG A 781 -14.05 2.04 -23.08
C ARG A 781 -12.75 2.54 -22.45
N ASN A 782 -12.47 3.83 -22.56
CA ASN A 782 -11.23 4.41 -22.05
C ASN A 782 -11.45 5.88 -21.68
N VAL A 783 -10.86 6.29 -20.57
CA VAL A 783 -10.70 7.70 -20.19
C VAL A 783 -9.22 7.92 -19.86
N GLU A 784 -8.62 8.98 -20.38
CA GLU A 784 -7.22 9.35 -20.14
C GLU A 784 -7.11 10.80 -19.67
N LEU A 785 -6.20 11.06 -18.72
CA LEU A 785 -5.73 12.40 -18.35
C LEU A 785 -4.25 12.50 -18.70
N ASN A 786 -3.89 13.34 -19.67
CA ASN A 786 -2.49 13.68 -19.93
C ASN A 786 -2.13 14.94 -19.15
N PHE A 787 -1.02 14.92 -18.40
CA PHE A 787 -0.63 16.06 -17.57
C PHE A 787 0.88 16.09 -17.32
N VAL A 788 1.37 17.22 -16.80
CA VAL A 788 2.72 17.37 -16.30
C VAL A 788 2.70 17.40 -14.76
N PRO A 789 3.28 16.40 -14.06
CA PRO A 789 3.34 16.40 -12.60
C PRO A 789 4.36 17.44 -12.11
N ALA A 790 3.94 18.45 -11.35
CA ALA A 790 4.79 19.60 -11.02
C ALA A 790 6.08 19.23 -10.25
N ARG A 791 5.96 18.27 -9.33
CA ARG A 791 7.03 17.90 -8.37
C ARG A 791 8.13 16.99 -8.96
N GLU A 792 7.92 16.40 -10.14
CA GLU A 792 8.82 15.38 -10.71
C GLU A 792 9.99 15.96 -11.54
N TRP A 793 10.16 17.28 -11.55
CA TRP A 793 11.15 17.98 -12.38
C TRP A 793 12.21 18.70 -11.55
N LYS A 794 13.45 18.72 -12.06
CA LYS A 794 14.55 19.47 -11.45
C LYS A 794 14.21 20.95 -11.43
N THR A 795 14.48 21.55 -10.28
CA THR A 795 14.44 23.01 -10.12
C THR A 795 15.84 23.51 -9.80
N ARG A 796 16.15 24.71 -10.28
CA ARG A 796 17.31 25.48 -9.83
C ARG A 796 16.84 26.53 -8.85
N GLU A 797 17.64 26.77 -7.83
CA GLU A 797 17.39 27.90 -6.93
C GLU A 797 17.67 29.21 -7.66
N ILE A 798 16.69 30.13 -7.60
CA ILE A 798 16.78 31.47 -8.21
C ILE A 798 17.22 32.49 -7.15
N GLY A 799 16.74 32.32 -5.92
CA GLY A 799 17.14 33.11 -4.78
C GLY A 799 16.79 32.41 -3.47
N GLU A 800 17.62 32.61 -2.46
CA GLU A 800 17.35 32.21 -1.08
C GLU A 800 17.37 33.49 -0.23
N SER A 801 16.34 33.68 0.59
CA SER A 801 16.48 34.63 1.68
C SER A 801 17.47 34.03 2.68
N LYS A 802 18.70 34.53 2.70
CA LYS A 802 19.78 34.02 3.56
C LYS A 802 19.24 33.85 4.99
N ALA A 803 19.17 32.63 5.48
CA ALA A 803 18.87 32.34 6.88
C ALA A 803 20.18 31.95 7.56
N GLU A 804 20.73 32.80 8.44
CA GLU A 804 21.86 32.38 9.27
C GLU A 804 21.33 31.46 10.37
N LYS A 805 21.39 30.15 10.08
CA LYS A 805 20.98 29.02 10.92
C LYS A 805 19.47 28.95 11.18
N PHE A 806 18.91 27.75 11.06
CA PHE A 806 17.55 27.40 11.48
C PHE A 806 17.36 27.47 13.03
N GLU A 807 18.10 28.33 13.72
CA GLU A 807 18.02 28.52 15.18
C GLU A 807 17.05 29.67 15.55
N MET A 808 16.55 30.44 14.57
CA MET A 808 15.59 31.54 14.78
C MET A 808 14.22 31.21 14.19
N TYR A 809 13.30 30.73 15.03
CA TYR A 809 11.89 30.49 14.68
C TYR A 809 10.93 31.39 15.46
N SER A 810 9.68 31.49 15.01
CA SER A 810 8.59 32.12 15.75
C SER A 810 7.29 31.37 15.52
N VAL A 811 6.47 31.27 16.57
CA VAL A 811 5.13 30.66 16.48
C VAL A 811 4.25 31.54 15.59
N LEU A 812 3.52 30.90 14.67
CA LEU A 812 2.56 31.55 13.79
C LEU A 812 1.32 31.93 14.60
N ASN A 813 1.19 33.21 14.95
CA ASN A 813 0.04 33.76 15.65
C ASN A 813 -0.88 34.49 14.65
N GLY A 814 -1.65 33.72 13.88
CA GLY A 814 -2.52 34.24 12.82
C GLY A 814 -1.82 34.34 11.46
N LYS A 815 -2.28 35.26 10.61
CA LYS A 815 -1.80 35.40 9.23
C LYS A 815 -0.46 36.13 9.17
N LEU A 816 0.51 35.52 8.49
CA LEU A 816 1.80 36.07 8.12
C LEU A 816 1.84 36.31 6.60
N SER A 817 2.41 37.42 6.16
CA SER A 817 2.54 37.74 4.73
C SER A 817 3.93 38.25 4.43
N ARG A 818 4.55 37.75 3.35
CA ARG A 818 5.84 38.20 2.85
C ARG A 818 5.74 38.59 1.40
N ARG A 819 6.20 39.80 1.06
CA ARG A 819 6.41 40.21 -0.33
C ARG A 819 7.81 39.80 -0.77
N VAL A 820 7.92 39.14 -1.92
CA VAL A 820 9.17 38.66 -2.51
C VAL A 820 9.31 39.24 -3.91
N SER A 821 10.43 39.92 -4.18
CA SER A 821 10.76 40.44 -5.50
C SER A 821 11.78 39.54 -6.20
N VAL A 822 11.52 39.18 -7.45
CA VAL A 822 12.40 38.38 -8.31
C VAL A 822 12.63 39.17 -9.60
N ALA A 823 13.80 39.02 -10.23
CA ALA A 823 14.07 39.66 -11.51
C ALA A 823 13.03 39.23 -12.56
N SER A 824 12.44 40.18 -13.29
CA SER A 824 11.29 39.98 -14.20
C SER A 824 11.55 39.03 -15.37
N ASN A 825 12.80 38.60 -15.58
CA ASN A 825 13.22 37.73 -16.68
C ASN A 825 13.53 36.29 -16.27
N GLN A 826 13.32 35.89 -15.01
CA GLN A 826 13.54 34.51 -14.56
C GLN A 826 12.19 33.80 -14.31
N PRO A 827 11.92 32.63 -14.93
CA PRO A 827 10.70 31.88 -14.68
C PRO A 827 10.72 31.35 -13.24
N LEU A 828 9.74 31.77 -12.44
CA LEU A 828 9.55 31.30 -11.08
C LEU A 828 8.38 30.32 -11.02
N ASN A 829 8.61 29.15 -10.43
CA ASN A 829 7.62 28.06 -10.41
C ASN A 829 7.47 27.38 -9.05
N ARG A 830 8.32 27.71 -8.08
CA ARG A 830 8.31 27.10 -6.76
C ARG A 830 8.67 28.09 -5.65
N PHE A 831 7.93 28.03 -4.56
CA PHE A 831 8.35 28.52 -3.25
C PHE A 831 8.49 27.35 -2.28
N SER A 832 9.57 27.33 -1.51
CA SER A 832 9.76 26.37 -0.42
C SER A 832 9.84 27.13 0.91
N ILE A 833 9.04 26.72 1.88
CA ILE A 833 8.94 27.35 3.20
C ILE A 833 9.38 26.35 4.26
N PRO A 834 10.42 26.64 5.05
CA PRO A 834 10.81 25.79 6.16
C PRO A 834 9.87 26.00 7.36
N LEU A 835 9.45 24.91 7.99
CA LEU A 835 8.47 24.90 9.09
C LEU A 835 9.06 24.29 10.37
N TRP A 836 8.55 24.75 11.50
CA TRP A 836 8.89 24.25 12.83
C TRP A 836 7.61 23.93 13.61
N THR A 837 7.64 23.01 14.57
CA THR A 837 6.47 22.65 15.39
C THR A 837 6.83 22.54 16.86
N GLU A 838 5.89 22.92 17.75
CA GLU A 838 6.11 22.74 19.19
C GLU A 838 5.52 21.41 19.65
N GLY A 839 6.38 20.46 20.06
CA GLY A 839 5.97 19.17 20.57
C GLY A 839 5.27 18.31 19.50
N TYR A 840 4.43 17.38 19.95
CA TYR A 840 3.78 16.40 19.06
C TYR A 840 2.32 16.68 18.79
N ASP A 841 1.74 17.76 19.31
CA ASP A 841 0.31 18.07 19.16
C ASP A 841 -0.11 18.19 17.69
N GLU A 842 -1.40 17.95 17.43
CA GLU A 842 -1.99 18.16 16.11
C GLU A 842 -1.73 19.61 15.66
N ASN A 843 -1.22 19.76 14.43
CA ASN A 843 -0.92 21.06 13.87
C ASN A 843 -1.10 21.09 12.36
N GLY A 844 -1.17 22.29 11.79
CA GLY A 844 -1.30 22.48 10.35
C GLY A 844 -1.36 23.95 9.99
N LEU A 845 -1.31 24.27 8.69
CA LEU A 845 -1.39 25.64 8.20
C LEU A 845 -1.92 25.69 6.77
N MET A 846 -2.43 26.85 6.37
CA MET A 846 -2.74 27.16 4.98
C MET A 846 -1.67 28.08 4.40
N CYS A 847 -1.14 27.76 3.22
CA CYS A 847 -0.22 28.64 2.52
C CYS A 847 -0.75 29.00 1.13
N SER A 848 -0.66 30.28 0.76
CA SER A 848 -1.09 30.80 -0.55
C SER A 848 0.02 31.63 -1.19
N VAL A 849 0.12 31.56 -2.52
CA VAL A 849 1.04 32.36 -3.32
C VAL A 849 0.24 33.23 -4.27
N TYR A 850 0.55 34.52 -4.31
CA TYR A 850 -0.06 35.50 -5.20
C TYR A 850 0.99 36.15 -6.10
N ALA A 851 0.67 36.37 -7.38
CA ALA A 851 1.36 37.32 -8.24
C ALA A 851 0.82 38.73 -8.01
N VAL A 852 1.67 39.75 -8.20
CA VAL A 852 1.27 41.16 -8.17
C VAL A 852 1.34 41.72 -9.58
N VAL A 853 0.19 41.82 -10.25
CA VAL A 853 0.09 42.27 -11.65
C VAL A 853 -0.72 43.55 -11.69
N GLY A 854 -0.14 44.63 -12.22
CA GLY A 854 -0.81 45.93 -12.28
C GLY A 854 -1.17 46.52 -10.90
N GLY A 855 -0.54 46.05 -9.83
CA GLY A 855 -0.84 46.43 -8.44
C GLY A 855 -1.89 45.55 -7.76
N GLU A 856 -2.59 44.69 -8.49
CA GLU A 856 -3.59 43.76 -7.98
C GLU A 856 -2.97 42.40 -7.66
N ARG A 857 -3.60 41.63 -6.76
CA ARG A 857 -3.16 40.28 -6.38
C ARG A 857 -3.94 39.22 -7.15
N GLU A 858 -3.22 38.34 -7.83
CA GLU A 858 -3.75 37.15 -8.51
C GLU A 858 -3.30 35.89 -7.76
N LEU A 859 -4.22 35.03 -7.33
CA LEU A 859 -3.89 33.78 -6.64
C LEU A 859 -3.30 32.77 -7.64
N LEU A 860 -2.09 32.27 -7.36
CA LEU A 860 -1.41 31.30 -8.21
C LEU A 860 -1.52 29.86 -7.70
N THR A 861 -1.46 29.66 -6.38
CA THR A 861 -1.64 28.36 -5.74
C THR A 861 -1.99 28.55 -4.26
N ARG A 862 -2.66 27.56 -3.67
CA ARG A 862 -2.92 27.46 -2.24
C ARG A 862 -2.83 26.00 -1.81
N LYS A 863 -2.14 25.73 -0.70
CA LYS A 863 -2.02 24.39 -0.11
C LYS A 863 -2.21 24.40 1.41
N GLU A 864 -2.98 23.45 1.89
CA GLU A 864 -3.00 23.01 3.27
C GLU A 864 -1.78 22.14 3.53
N TYR A 865 -1.13 22.31 4.68
CA TYR A 865 -0.05 21.45 5.12
C TYR A 865 -0.36 20.95 6.52
N TYR A 866 -0.88 19.74 6.60
CA TYR A 866 -1.31 19.12 7.85
C TYR A 866 -0.18 18.33 8.51
N MET A 867 -0.08 18.45 9.83
CA MET A 867 0.96 17.87 10.70
C MET A 867 2.35 18.07 10.13
N ALA A 868 2.86 19.30 10.20
CA ALA A 868 4.25 19.56 9.91
C ALA A 868 5.15 18.89 10.96
N ALA A 869 6.37 18.57 10.56
CA ALA A 869 7.46 18.17 11.44
C ALA A 869 8.47 19.31 11.58
N ASP A 870 9.32 19.19 12.60
CA ASP A 870 10.46 20.09 12.75
C ASP A 870 11.40 19.98 11.56
N ALA A 871 11.68 21.14 10.95
CA ALA A 871 12.52 21.30 9.76
C ALA A 871 11.94 20.70 8.46
N ASP A 872 10.64 20.40 8.43
CA ASP A 872 9.94 20.13 7.17
C ASP A 872 10.03 21.32 6.22
N TRP A 873 10.00 21.01 4.91
CA TRP A 873 9.86 22.00 3.85
C TRP A 873 8.50 21.84 3.18
N LEU A 874 7.71 22.90 3.18
CA LEU A 874 6.48 23.01 2.40
C LEU A 874 6.82 23.55 1.02
N ASP A 875 6.68 22.71 -0.01
CA ASP A 875 6.85 23.09 -1.42
C ASP A 875 5.51 23.48 -2.08
N LEU A 876 5.50 24.67 -2.67
CA LEU A 876 4.37 25.26 -3.38
C LEU A 876 4.78 25.46 -4.84
N TYR A 877 4.22 24.64 -5.73
CA TYR A 877 4.45 24.74 -7.17
C TYR A 877 3.35 25.58 -7.82
N PHE A 878 3.72 26.42 -8.79
CA PHE A 878 2.79 27.32 -9.47
C PHE A 878 3.33 27.77 -10.83
N VAL A 879 2.49 28.52 -11.55
CA VAL A 879 2.83 29.18 -12.81
C VAL A 879 2.87 30.68 -12.58
N ALA A 880 4.03 31.30 -12.81
CA ALA A 880 4.15 32.74 -12.76
C ALA A 880 3.61 33.40 -14.04
N PRO A 881 2.85 34.52 -13.93
CA PRO A 881 2.55 35.37 -15.08
C PRO A 881 3.84 35.91 -15.71
N GLN A 882 3.84 36.05 -17.03
CA GLN A 882 4.98 36.61 -17.76
C GLN A 882 5.28 38.04 -17.26
N GLU A 883 6.57 38.38 -17.11
CA GLU A 883 7.04 39.71 -16.66
C GLU A 883 6.69 40.08 -15.21
N CYS A 884 6.05 39.17 -14.46
CA CYS A 884 5.83 39.38 -13.03
C CYS A 884 7.17 39.38 -12.28
N SER A 885 7.37 40.39 -11.45
CA SER A 885 8.58 40.53 -10.61
C SER A 885 8.27 40.61 -9.12
N GLU A 886 7.00 40.61 -8.74
CA GLU A 886 6.57 40.70 -7.35
C GLU A 886 5.53 39.64 -7.01
N TYR A 887 5.79 38.94 -5.92
CA TYR A 887 4.94 37.89 -5.38
C TYR A 887 4.62 38.16 -3.92
N VAL A 888 3.49 37.68 -3.46
CA VAL A 888 3.11 37.69 -2.04
C VAL A 888 2.85 36.26 -1.59
N ILE A 889 3.56 35.84 -0.55
CA ILE A 889 3.35 34.56 0.13
C ILE A 889 2.56 34.86 1.39
N GLU A 890 1.52 34.07 1.64
CA GLU A 890 0.72 34.18 2.86
C GLU A 890 0.63 32.83 3.55
N VAL A 891 0.97 32.80 4.84
CA VAL A 891 0.84 31.64 5.71
C VAL A 891 -0.23 31.99 6.75
N SER A 892 -1.31 31.23 6.83
CA SER A 892 -2.47 31.55 7.66
C SER A 892 -3.11 30.31 8.28
N ASP A 893 -4.15 30.56 9.08
CA ASP A 893 -5.05 29.56 9.64
C ASP A 893 -4.32 28.40 10.34
N PRO A 894 -3.38 28.69 11.27
CA PRO A 894 -2.67 27.64 11.97
C PRO A 894 -3.64 26.81 12.80
N LEU A 895 -3.57 25.50 12.61
CA LEU A 895 -4.03 24.52 13.58
C LEU A 895 -2.85 24.22 14.51
N GLY A 896 -3.07 24.24 15.83
CA GLY A 896 -2.03 23.97 16.81
C GLY A 896 -0.86 24.96 16.79
N LYS A 897 0.26 24.56 17.41
CA LYS A 897 1.46 25.39 17.55
C LYS A 897 2.47 25.06 16.47
N ILE A 898 2.37 25.79 15.37
CA ILE A 898 3.31 25.75 14.26
C ILE A 898 4.11 27.04 14.21
N GLY A 899 5.39 26.95 13.89
CA GLY A 899 6.27 28.09 13.70
C GLY A 899 6.92 28.11 12.33
N TRP A 900 7.54 29.23 12.04
CA TRP A 900 8.21 29.54 10.80
C TRP A 900 9.61 30.07 11.09
N TYR A 901 10.56 29.84 10.19
CA TYR A 901 11.93 30.33 10.35
C TYR A 901 12.10 31.73 9.79
N LYS A 902 12.92 32.54 10.47
CA LYS A 902 13.26 33.90 10.04
C LYS A 902 14.47 33.91 9.10
N ASP A 903 14.46 34.79 8.12
CA ASP A 903 15.67 35.18 7.38
C ASP A 903 16.53 36.17 8.19
N ILE A 904 17.69 36.57 7.64
CA ILE A 904 18.59 37.56 8.28
C ILE A 904 17.95 38.95 8.48
N GLN A 905 16.83 39.26 7.84
CA GLN A 905 16.06 40.49 8.05
C GLN A 905 14.95 40.33 9.10
N GLY A 906 14.71 39.11 9.60
CA GLY A 906 13.63 38.81 10.55
C GLY A 906 12.28 38.52 9.89
N GLU A 907 12.23 38.41 8.56
CA GLU A 907 11.04 38.10 7.76
C GLU A 907 10.94 36.59 7.49
N LEU A 908 9.80 36.11 6.98
CA LEU A 908 9.58 34.68 6.70
C LEU A 908 10.65 34.10 5.77
N ALA A 909 11.44 33.12 6.19
CA ALA A 909 12.43 32.47 5.32
C ALA A 909 11.76 31.73 4.16
N VAL A 910 12.28 31.88 2.95
CA VAL A 910 11.75 31.29 1.72
C VAL A 910 12.89 30.98 0.75
N ARG A 911 12.78 29.85 0.05
CA ARG A 911 13.56 29.53 -1.16
C ARG A 911 12.70 29.67 -2.40
N THR A 912 13.26 30.26 -3.44
CA THR A 912 12.59 30.44 -4.73
C THR A 912 13.26 29.56 -5.77
N GLY A 913 12.45 28.89 -6.59
CA GLY A 913 12.94 27.95 -7.59
C GLY A 913 12.23 28.10 -8.94
N GLY A 914 12.97 27.82 -10.02
CA GLY A 914 12.42 27.70 -11.37
C GLY A 914 12.87 26.38 -11.98
N TYR A 915 12.12 25.87 -12.95
CA TYR A 915 12.48 24.63 -13.63
C TYR A 915 13.82 24.74 -14.34
N VAL A 916 14.55 23.62 -14.36
CA VAL A 916 15.75 23.47 -15.18
C VAL A 916 15.32 23.10 -16.60
N GLU A 917 15.83 23.85 -17.58
CA GLU A 917 15.67 23.55 -19.00
C GLU A 917 16.77 22.58 -19.48
N GLU A 918 16.38 21.61 -20.31
CA GLU A 918 17.33 20.77 -21.05
C GLU A 918 18.05 21.63 -22.09
N VAL A 919 19.38 21.46 -22.24
CA VAL A 919 20.17 22.17 -23.26
C VAL A 919 19.96 21.47 -24.61
N ASP A 920 18.76 21.61 -25.20
CA ASP A 920 18.53 21.20 -26.57
C ASP A 920 18.83 22.35 -27.53
N THR A 921 19.60 22.06 -28.58
CA THR A 921 20.01 23.04 -29.58
C THR A 921 19.23 22.91 -30.89
N GLN A 922 18.42 21.86 -31.04
CA GLN A 922 17.71 21.57 -32.29
C GLN A 922 16.51 22.50 -32.49
N LEU A 923 16.33 22.92 -33.74
CA LEU A 923 15.15 23.64 -34.20
C LEU A 923 14.01 22.64 -34.42
N LEU A 924 12.78 23.04 -34.09
CA LEU A 924 11.60 22.25 -34.44
C LEU A 924 11.35 22.27 -35.95
N ASP A 925 10.73 21.20 -36.48
CA ASP A 925 10.06 21.26 -37.79
C ASP A 925 8.82 22.15 -37.65
N THR A 926 9.01 23.47 -37.79
CA THR A 926 7.94 24.46 -37.75
C THR A 926 7.34 24.63 -39.13
N ARG A 927 6.05 24.36 -39.26
CA ARG A 927 5.31 24.59 -40.52
C ARG A 927 4.35 25.75 -40.36
N LYS A 928 4.45 26.71 -41.27
CA LYS A 928 3.51 27.83 -41.33
C LYS A 928 2.18 27.34 -41.90
N GLU A 929 1.11 27.48 -41.12
CA GLU A 929 -0.28 27.37 -41.56
C GLU A 929 -0.90 28.79 -41.63
N ASN A 930 -2.10 28.92 -42.21
CA ASN A 930 -2.69 30.21 -42.58
C ASN A 930 -2.73 31.28 -41.46
N ASP A 931 -2.76 30.87 -40.19
CA ASP A 931 -2.86 31.76 -39.02
C ASP A 931 -1.80 31.49 -37.94
N GLY A 932 -0.77 30.67 -38.18
CA GLY A 932 0.25 30.39 -37.16
C GLY A 932 1.29 29.35 -37.54
N PHE A 933 2.16 29.01 -36.59
CA PHE A 933 3.27 28.08 -36.77
C PHE A 933 3.00 26.80 -35.97
N VAL A 934 2.85 25.68 -36.67
CA VAL A 934 2.60 24.37 -36.09
C VAL A 934 3.91 23.65 -35.82
N PHE A 935 4.03 23.05 -34.64
CA PHE A 935 5.18 22.25 -34.23
C PHE A 935 4.76 21.08 -33.32
N SER A 936 5.65 20.09 -33.18
CA SER A 936 5.46 18.96 -32.27
C SER A 936 6.50 19.01 -31.15
N ALA A 937 6.06 19.05 -29.90
CA ALA A 937 6.92 18.89 -28.73
C ALA A 937 7.02 17.40 -28.37
N GLU A 938 8.24 16.85 -28.37
CA GLU A 938 8.47 15.41 -28.11
C GLU A 938 8.40 15.04 -26.62
N LYS A 939 8.62 16.01 -25.72
CA LYS A 939 8.63 15.84 -24.26
C LYS A 939 7.89 16.99 -23.56
N PRO A 940 7.55 16.84 -22.27
CA PRO A 940 7.07 17.95 -21.46
C PRO A 940 8.01 19.17 -21.46
N PHE A 941 7.44 20.36 -21.58
CA PHE A 941 8.16 21.63 -21.76
C PHE A 941 7.42 22.78 -21.08
N PHE A 942 8.12 23.84 -20.71
CA PHE A 942 7.54 24.98 -19.96
C PHE A 942 7.78 26.35 -20.61
N GLY A 943 8.17 26.32 -21.89
CA GLY A 943 8.35 27.52 -22.69
C GLY A 943 8.91 27.21 -24.06
N VAL A 944 8.99 28.23 -24.91
CA VAL A 944 9.69 28.18 -26.20
C VAL A 944 10.62 29.38 -26.32
N GLN A 945 11.83 29.16 -26.84
CA GLN A 945 12.66 30.23 -27.38
C GLN A 945 12.19 30.54 -28.81
N CYS A 946 11.93 31.83 -29.05
CA CYS A 946 11.45 32.33 -30.33
C CYS A 946 12.57 33.03 -31.09
N LEU A 947 12.78 32.62 -32.35
CA LEU A 947 13.80 33.16 -33.23
C LEU A 947 13.13 33.74 -34.49
N PHE A 948 13.15 35.07 -34.62
CA PHE A 948 12.52 35.82 -35.72
C PHE A 948 13.24 37.16 -35.96
N ASP A 949 12.96 37.85 -37.07
CA ASP A 949 13.49 39.19 -37.33
C ASP A 949 12.76 40.24 -36.48
N SER A 950 13.44 40.83 -35.49
CA SER A 950 12.88 41.78 -34.52
C SER A 950 12.61 43.19 -35.04
N SER A 951 12.79 43.46 -36.34
CA SER A 951 12.64 44.81 -36.91
C SER A 951 11.21 45.40 -36.83
N GLU A 952 10.21 44.60 -36.41
CA GLU A 952 8.79 44.99 -36.35
C GLU A 952 8.25 45.36 -34.94
N GLY A 953 9.08 45.29 -33.89
CA GLY A 953 8.67 45.59 -32.51
C GLY A 953 8.07 44.38 -31.76
N PRO A 954 7.46 44.58 -30.57
CA PRO A 954 6.96 43.47 -29.76
C PRO A 954 5.81 42.73 -30.43
N VAL A 955 5.83 41.40 -30.34
CA VAL A 955 4.86 40.50 -31.00
C VAL A 955 4.00 39.82 -29.95
N SER A 956 2.68 39.94 -30.11
CA SER A 956 1.71 39.18 -29.31
C SER A 956 1.65 37.74 -29.82
N TRP A 957 1.61 36.78 -28.90
CA TRP A 957 1.52 35.36 -29.24
C TRP A 957 0.42 34.65 -28.46
N LYS A 958 -0.11 33.59 -29.06
CA LYS A 958 -1.04 32.63 -28.44
C LYS A 958 -0.60 31.22 -28.76
N LEU A 959 -0.62 30.34 -27.77
CA LEU A 959 -0.34 28.92 -27.92
C LEU A 959 -1.65 28.14 -27.91
N LEU A 960 -1.87 27.26 -28.88
CA LEU A 960 -3.02 26.35 -28.96
C LEU A 960 -2.52 24.90 -28.93
N ARG A 961 -3.29 24.01 -28.30
CA ARG A 961 -3.03 22.57 -28.23
C ARG A 961 -3.89 21.83 -29.25
N TRP A 962 -3.31 20.91 -30.01
CA TRP A 962 -4.08 19.97 -30.82
C TRP A 962 -4.74 18.91 -29.94
N LEU A 963 -6.05 18.70 -30.08
CA LEU A 963 -6.86 17.78 -29.28
C LEU A 963 -7.39 16.59 -30.09
N GLY A 964 -6.65 16.19 -31.14
CA GLY A 964 -7.03 15.06 -31.99
C GLY A 964 -8.27 15.38 -32.83
N GLU A 965 -9.26 14.50 -32.82
CA GLU A 965 -10.54 14.67 -33.55
C GLU A 965 -11.30 15.94 -33.13
N SER A 966 -11.02 16.48 -31.94
CA SER A 966 -11.63 17.72 -31.43
C SER A 966 -11.02 19.00 -32.02
N GLY A 967 -9.91 18.90 -32.76
CA GLY A 967 -9.26 20.04 -33.41
C GLY A 967 -8.34 20.85 -32.47
N TRP A 968 -8.08 22.11 -32.83
CA TRP A 968 -7.29 23.03 -32.00
C TRP A 968 -8.11 23.52 -30.80
N SER A 969 -7.48 23.56 -29.62
CA SER A 969 -8.06 24.14 -28.41
C SER A 969 -8.23 25.66 -28.50
N GLU A 970 -9.00 26.24 -27.58
CA GLU A 970 -8.83 27.65 -27.23
C GLU A 970 -7.37 27.93 -26.78
N PRO A 971 -6.88 29.19 -26.86
CA PRO A 971 -5.53 29.53 -26.42
C PRO A 971 -5.25 29.02 -25.00
N VAL A 972 -4.20 28.20 -24.86
CA VAL A 972 -3.76 27.62 -23.59
C VAL A 972 -2.76 28.50 -22.86
N ALA A 973 -2.05 29.35 -23.60
CA ALA A 973 -1.16 30.38 -23.08
C ALA A 973 -1.11 31.55 -24.06
N ALA A 974 -0.78 32.74 -23.57
CA ALA A 974 -0.58 33.93 -24.40
C ALA A 974 0.38 34.90 -23.72
N GLY A 975 0.98 35.78 -24.51
CA GLY A 975 1.92 36.78 -23.99
C GLY A 975 2.48 37.69 -25.08
N THR A 976 3.58 38.37 -24.76
CA THR A 976 4.30 39.24 -25.70
C THR A 976 5.79 38.90 -25.71
N ILE A 977 6.42 38.98 -26.87
CA ILE A 977 7.86 38.78 -27.05
C ILE A 977 8.46 40.07 -27.62
N SER A 978 9.55 40.57 -27.05
CA SER A 978 10.09 41.89 -27.36
C SER A 978 11.35 41.87 -28.24
N THR A 979 12.09 40.76 -28.32
CA THR A 979 13.33 40.63 -29.12
C THR A 979 13.44 39.29 -29.87
N SER A 980 14.34 39.22 -30.85
CA SER A 980 14.56 38.06 -31.74
C SER A 980 15.11 36.80 -31.06
N GLN A 981 15.41 36.81 -29.76
CA GLN A 981 15.94 35.66 -29.01
C GLN A 981 15.28 35.44 -27.66
N ASP A 982 14.14 36.10 -27.43
CA ASP A 982 13.38 36.03 -26.20
C ASP A 982 12.73 34.65 -26.00
N LYS A 983 12.41 34.35 -24.74
CA LYS A 983 11.73 33.12 -24.33
C LYS A 983 10.30 33.45 -23.92
N ALA A 984 9.34 32.74 -24.50
CA ALA A 984 7.96 32.71 -24.05
C ALA A 984 7.81 31.58 -23.03
N TYR A 985 7.68 31.94 -21.75
CA TYR A 985 7.39 31.00 -20.68
C TYR A 985 5.88 30.87 -20.46
N PHE A 986 5.43 29.68 -20.08
CA PHE A 986 4.03 29.39 -19.77
C PHE A 986 3.91 28.20 -18.82
N GLU A 987 2.69 27.88 -18.40
CA GLU A 987 2.40 26.66 -17.64
C GLU A 987 2.96 25.42 -18.33
N ALA A 988 3.64 24.54 -17.61
CA ALA A 988 4.21 23.32 -18.19
C ALA A 988 3.17 22.53 -19.01
N GLN A 989 3.56 22.21 -20.23
CA GLN A 989 2.74 21.56 -21.24
C GLN A 989 3.22 20.12 -21.50
N THR A 990 2.28 19.23 -21.80
CA THR A 990 2.55 17.84 -22.16
C THR A 990 3.23 17.73 -23.54
N ALA A 991 3.78 16.56 -23.87
CA ALA A 991 4.20 16.28 -25.24
C ALA A 991 2.97 16.33 -26.19
N GLY A 992 3.17 16.75 -27.44
CA GLY A 992 2.06 16.91 -28.37
C GLY A 992 2.28 17.87 -29.53
N LYS A 993 1.23 18.04 -30.34
CA LYS A 993 1.16 19.03 -31.42
C LYS A 993 0.59 20.35 -30.92
N TYR A 994 1.26 21.45 -31.26
CA TYR A 994 0.96 22.81 -30.83
C TYR A 994 0.96 23.78 -32.01
N LYS A 995 0.20 24.87 -31.89
CA LYS A 995 0.21 25.98 -32.83
C LYS A 995 0.51 27.26 -32.08
N LEU A 996 1.59 27.95 -32.45
CA LEU A 996 1.89 29.29 -31.97
C LEU A 996 1.39 30.31 -33.00
N VAL A 997 0.36 31.07 -32.64
CA VAL A 997 -0.15 32.21 -33.42
C VAL A 997 0.65 33.42 -33.01
N ALA A 998 1.44 33.99 -33.92
CA ALA A 998 2.26 35.19 -33.70
C ALA A 998 1.96 36.21 -34.81
N ASP A 999 1.23 37.26 -34.46
CA ASP A 999 0.71 38.23 -35.44
C ASP A 999 1.86 39.04 -36.08
N GLY A 1000 1.86 39.17 -37.41
CA GLY A 1000 2.84 39.96 -38.15
C GLY A 1000 4.15 39.24 -38.50
N ILE A 1001 4.38 38.02 -38.01
CA ILE A 1001 5.62 37.29 -38.27
C ILE A 1001 5.51 36.38 -39.50
N GLU A 1002 6.39 36.59 -40.46
CA GLU A 1002 6.43 35.77 -41.68
C GLU A 1002 7.16 34.42 -41.49
N GLN A 1003 8.24 34.42 -40.71
CA GLN A 1003 9.06 33.25 -40.39
C GLN A 1003 9.38 33.24 -38.90
N LEU A 1004 9.13 32.10 -38.25
CA LEU A 1004 9.37 31.91 -36.83
C LEU A 1004 9.97 30.53 -36.58
N ASP A 1005 11.20 30.54 -36.10
CA ASP A 1005 11.93 29.35 -35.68
C ASP A 1005 11.73 29.17 -34.17
N LEU A 1006 11.37 27.96 -33.73
CA LEU A 1006 11.05 27.66 -32.33
C LEU A 1006 11.98 26.60 -31.75
N LYS A 1007 12.38 26.80 -30.49
CA LYS A 1007 13.08 25.78 -29.67
C LYS A 1007 12.35 25.57 -28.34
N PRO A 1008 11.85 24.37 -28.03
CA PRO A 1008 11.19 24.10 -26.76
C PRO A 1008 12.18 24.13 -25.60
N LEU A 1009 11.69 24.59 -24.45
CA LEU A 1009 12.41 24.52 -23.19
C LEU A 1009 11.92 23.26 -22.45
N TYR A 1010 12.50 22.11 -22.80
CA TYR A 1010 12.12 20.83 -22.21
C TYR A 1010 12.48 20.75 -20.74
N LEU A 1011 11.63 20.08 -19.96
CA LEU A 1011 11.84 19.86 -18.54
C LEU A 1011 12.87 18.75 -18.29
N VAL A 1012 13.76 18.98 -17.32
CA VAL A 1012 14.71 17.95 -16.87
C VAL A 1012 14.12 17.19 -15.67
N ARG A 1013 14.00 15.86 -15.78
CA ARG A 1013 13.46 15.00 -14.72
C ARG A 1013 14.29 15.06 -13.43
N LEU A 1014 13.64 15.13 -12.26
CA LEU A 1014 14.26 15.28 -10.93
C LEU A 1014 15.28 14.17 -10.66
N GLU A 1015 14.85 12.92 -10.83
CA GLU A 1015 15.69 11.75 -10.75
C GLU A 1015 15.35 10.76 -11.87
N GLU A 1016 16.38 10.21 -12.50
CA GLU A 1016 16.24 9.10 -13.44
C GLU A 1016 16.36 7.79 -12.66
N ALA A 1017 15.28 7.01 -12.60
CA ALA A 1017 15.35 5.66 -12.06
C ALA A 1017 16.17 4.78 -13.03
N ARG A 1018 17.42 4.48 -12.66
CA ARG A 1018 18.16 3.38 -13.31
C ARG A 1018 17.67 2.08 -12.70
N LEU A 1019 17.06 1.25 -13.53
CA LEU A 1019 16.47 -0.02 -13.09
C LEU A 1019 17.18 -1.19 -13.77
N PRO A 1020 17.24 -2.35 -13.10
CA PRO A 1020 17.98 -3.50 -13.59
C PRO A 1020 17.41 -3.98 -14.92
N VAL A 1021 18.24 -3.97 -15.96
CA VAL A 1021 17.90 -4.59 -17.24
C VAL A 1021 17.87 -6.10 -17.04
N ILE A 1022 16.67 -6.67 -16.92
CA ILE A 1022 16.51 -8.12 -16.86
C ILE A 1022 17.01 -8.73 -18.19
N PRO A 1023 17.86 -9.78 -18.14
CA PRO A 1023 18.43 -10.40 -19.33
C PRO A 1023 17.35 -10.89 -20.31
N MET A 1024 17.66 -10.87 -21.60
CA MET A 1024 16.77 -11.46 -22.60
C MET A 1024 16.71 -12.98 -22.44
N PRO A 1025 15.55 -13.62 -22.66
CA PRO A 1025 15.45 -15.08 -22.69
C PRO A 1025 16.37 -15.68 -23.76
N GLU A 1026 17.09 -16.75 -23.40
CA GLU A 1026 18.04 -17.42 -24.30
C GLU A 1026 17.34 -18.32 -25.34
N ASN A 1027 16.20 -18.93 -24.98
CA ASN A 1027 15.50 -19.91 -25.83
C ASN A 1027 14.48 -19.26 -26.77
N ARG A 1028 14.96 -18.56 -27.81
CA ARG A 1028 14.10 -17.92 -28.82
C ARG A 1028 13.70 -18.90 -29.93
N ILE A 1029 12.39 -19.03 -30.18
CA ILE A 1029 11.79 -19.87 -31.23
C ILE A 1029 11.72 -19.09 -32.55
N ILE A 1030 11.23 -17.85 -32.46
CA ILE A 1030 11.12 -16.91 -33.57
C ILE A 1030 11.76 -15.61 -33.09
N ASP A 1031 12.66 -15.05 -33.89
CA ASP A 1031 13.39 -13.84 -33.52
C ASP A 1031 13.40 -12.83 -34.67
N TRP A 1032 12.81 -11.67 -34.43
CA TRP A 1032 12.79 -10.54 -35.35
C TRP A 1032 13.68 -9.42 -34.80
N THR A 1033 14.95 -9.43 -35.19
CA THR A 1033 15.92 -8.39 -34.84
C THR A 1033 15.77 -7.19 -35.77
N MET A 1034 15.68 -5.98 -35.23
CA MET A 1034 15.49 -4.74 -36.00
C MET A 1034 16.84 -4.17 -36.50
N ASP A 1035 17.79 -5.05 -36.82
CA ASP A 1035 19.21 -4.80 -37.09
C ASP A 1035 19.53 -4.31 -38.52
N ARG A 1036 18.51 -4.10 -39.36
CA ARG A 1036 18.68 -3.66 -40.76
C ARG A 1036 18.02 -2.31 -40.98
N ALA A 1037 18.84 -1.33 -41.37
CA ALA A 1037 18.52 0.09 -41.53
C ALA A 1037 17.35 0.48 -42.46
N SER A 1038 16.53 -0.46 -42.95
CA SER A 1038 15.45 -0.15 -43.90
C SER A 1038 14.17 -1.00 -43.79
N ASN A 1039 14.04 -1.94 -42.84
CA ASN A 1039 12.80 -2.72 -42.68
C ASN A 1039 12.57 -3.17 -41.23
N LEU A 1040 11.31 -3.40 -40.84
CA LEU A 1040 10.96 -3.97 -39.54
C LEU A 1040 11.14 -5.51 -39.50
N SER A 1041 12.15 -6.05 -40.20
CA SER A 1041 12.55 -7.47 -40.19
C SER A 1041 11.39 -8.47 -40.10
N GLY A 1042 10.53 -8.51 -41.11
CA GLY A 1042 9.36 -9.41 -41.12
C GLY A 1042 8.09 -8.79 -40.56
N TRP A 1043 8.10 -7.54 -40.11
CA TRP A 1043 6.90 -6.77 -39.79
C TRP A 1043 6.62 -5.69 -40.86
N ASN A 1044 5.36 -5.28 -40.96
CA ASN A 1044 4.90 -4.23 -41.86
C ASN A 1044 4.19 -3.13 -41.06
N VAL A 1045 4.50 -1.86 -41.35
CA VAL A 1045 3.71 -0.72 -40.84
C VAL A 1045 2.37 -0.71 -41.56
N ILE A 1046 1.29 -0.77 -40.80
CA ILE A 1046 -0.07 -0.66 -41.33
C ILE A 1046 -0.55 0.79 -41.29
N ARG A 1047 -0.30 1.51 -40.19
CA ARG A 1047 -0.62 2.94 -40.03
C ARG A 1047 0.10 3.58 -38.85
N GLY A 1048 0.15 4.91 -38.83
CA GLY A 1048 0.49 5.72 -37.65
C GLY A 1048 1.96 5.71 -37.23
N LEU A 1049 2.85 5.08 -38.00
CA LEU A 1049 4.30 5.08 -37.76
C LEU A 1049 5.06 5.54 -38.99
N GLN A 1050 6.09 6.33 -38.74
CA GLN A 1050 7.08 6.71 -39.74
C GLN A 1050 8.46 6.25 -39.29
N VAL A 1051 9.15 5.45 -40.11
CA VAL A 1051 10.54 5.08 -39.86
C VAL A 1051 11.42 6.31 -40.08
N LEU A 1052 12.19 6.70 -39.06
CA LEU A 1052 13.08 7.85 -39.12
C LEU A 1052 14.51 7.44 -39.46
N GLU A 1053 15.05 6.50 -38.70
CA GLU A 1053 16.44 6.07 -38.77
C GLU A 1053 16.54 4.62 -38.31
N GLY A 1054 17.39 3.82 -38.98
CA GLY A 1054 17.72 2.47 -38.53
C GLY A 1054 19.23 2.34 -38.37
N SER A 1055 19.65 1.74 -37.27
CA SER A 1055 21.04 1.39 -36.99
C SER A 1055 21.23 -0.14 -37.06
N GLU A 1056 22.46 -0.61 -36.87
CA GLU A 1056 22.72 -2.06 -36.69
C GLU A 1056 22.15 -2.60 -35.36
N ALA A 1057 21.70 -1.73 -34.44
CA ALA A 1057 21.28 -2.10 -33.09
C ALA A 1057 19.78 -1.87 -32.80
N ASN A 1058 19.10 -0.99 -33.53
CA ASN A 1058 17.68 -0.67 -33.31
C ASN A 1058 17.07 0.11 -34.48
N LEU A 1059 15.74 0.21 -34.47
CA LEU A 1059 14.96 1.03 -35.39
C LEU A 1059 14.22 2.15 -34.65
N LYS A 1060 14.49 3.40 -35.04
CA LYS A 1060 13.83 4.59 -34.50
C LYS A 1060 12.62 4.95 -35.37
N VAL A 1061 11.45 5.01 -34.75
CA VAL A 1061 10.17 5.33 -35.41
C VAL A 1061 9.46 6.49 -34.71
N ALA A 1062 8.83 7.35 -35.49
CA ALA A 1062 7.95 8.40 -35.00
C ALA A 1062 6.49 7.95 -35.01
N VAL A 1063 5.76 8.27 -33.95
CA VAL A 1063 4.30 8.15 -33.92
C VAL A 1063 3.70 9.36 -34.64
N THR A 1064 2.83 9.11 -35.62
CA THR A 1064 2.22 10.19 -36.43
C THR A 1064 0.71 10.33 -36.19
N GLU A 1065 0.07 9.27 -35.69
CA GLU A 1065 -1.36 9.14 -35.43
C GLU A 1065 -1.59 8.30 -34.16
N THR A 1066 -2.80 8.34 -33.59
CA THR A 1066 -3.16 7.51 -32.43
C THR A 1066 -3.31 6.03 -32.79
N ASN A 1067 -3.02 5.14 -31.83
CA ASN A 1067 -3.07 3.68 -32.00
C ASN A 1067 -2.32 3.18 -33.27
N PRO A 1068 -1.01 3.49 -33.42
CA PRO A 1068 -0.16 3.02 -34.51
C PRO A 1068 -0.07 1.50 -34.56
N VAL A 1069 -0.11 0.91 -35.76
CA VAL A 1069 -0.22 -0.55 -35.94
C VAL A 1069 0.91 -1.10 -36.81
N ILE A 1070 1.51 -2.20 -36.35
CA ILE A 1070 2.37 -3.08 -37.15
C ILE A 1070 1.81 -4.51 -37.19
N GLU A 1071 2.12 -5.25 -38.24
CA GLU A 1071 1.75 -6.67 -38.41
C GLU A 1071 2.95 -7.53 -38.78
N SER A 1072 3.04 -8.72 -38.19
CA SER A 1072 4.10 -9.68 -38.51
C SER A 1072 3.86 -10.33 -39.87
N SER A 1073 4.90 -10.97 -40.41
CA SER A 1073 4.76 -11.98 -41.45
C SER A 1073 3.97 -13.17 -40.91
N VAL A 1074 3.48 -14.01 -41.82
CA VAL A 1074 2.82 -15.28 -41.44
C VAL A 1074 3.82 -16.14 -40.64
N ILE A 1075 3.33 -16.69 -39.53
CA ILE A 1075 4.03 -17.63 -38.65
C ILE A 1075 3.27 -18.95 -38.62
N ASP A 1076 3.97 -20.03 -38.26
CA ASP A 1076 3.39 -21.36 -38.03
C ASP A 1076 3.78 -21.79 -36.61
N LEU A 1077 2.93 -21.42 -35.65
CA LEU A 1077 3.20 -21.61 -34.23
C LEU A 1077 1.99 -22.22 -33.53
N SER A 1078 2.15 -23.45 -33.05
CA SER A 1078 1.24 -24.02 -32.04
C SER A 1078 1.54 -23.37 -30.70
N SER A 1079 0.56 -22.69 -30.11
CA SER A 1079 0.68 -22.12 -28.78
C SER A 1079 0.94 -23.22 -27.74
N ASP A 1080 1.89 -23.01 -26.84
CA ASP A 1080 2.17 -23.88 -25.69
C ASP A 1080 2.28 -23.05 -24.41
N ALA A 1081 1.87 -23.64 -23.28
CA ALA A 1081 1.84 -22.98 -21.98
C ALA A 1081 3.21 -22.51 -21.44
N THR A 1082 4.31 -22.95 -22.06
CA THR A 1082 5.68 -22.49 -21.76
C THR A 1082 6.15 -21.33 -22.64
N GLN A 1083 5.39 -20.94 -23.66
CA GLN A 1083 5.80 -19.90 -24.61
C GLN A 1083 5.46 -18.49 -24.11
N GLY A 1084 6.23 -17.51 -24.54
CA GLY A 1084 5.97 -16.09 -24.32
C GLY A 1084 6.39 -15.23 -25.51
N ILE A 1085 5.87 -14.01 -25.59
CA ILE A 1085 6.35 -12.97 -26.49
C ILE A 1085 7.20 -11.99 -25.68
N LEU A 1086 8.34 -11.61 -26.27
CA LEU A 1086 9.21 -10.53 -25.84
C LEU A 1086 9.12 -9.38 -26.85
N LEU A 1087 8.94 -8.16 -26.37
CA LEU A 1087 9.10 -6.92 -27.11
C LEU A 1087 10.17 -6.07 -26.41
N ARG A 1088 11.34 -5.90 -27.03
CA ARG A 1088 12.37 -4.97 -26.56
C ARG A 1088 12.16 -3.59 -27.15
N ILE A 1089 11.69 -2.66 -26.33
CA ILE A 1089 11.20 -1.33 -26.73
C ILE A 1089 11.72 -0.26 -25.78
N LYS A 1090 12.06 0.90 -26.35
CA LYS A 1090 12.22 2.16 -25.61
C LYS A 1090 11.09 3.09 -26.01
N ASN A 1091 10.17 3.32 -25.07
CA ASN A 1091 8.96 4.09 -25.31
C ASN A 1091 9.15 5.55 -24.90
N GLY A 1092 9.65 6.39 -25.80
CA GLY A 1092 9.78 7.83 -25.59
C GLY A 1092 8.47 8.61 -25.66
N THR A 1093 7.31 7.95 -25.56
CA THR A 1093 5.99 8.57 -25.62
C THR A 1093 5.26 8.49 -24.28
N GLY A 1094 4.23 9.31 -24.08
CA GLY A 1094 3.38 9.26 -22.88
C GLY A 1094 2.39 8.09 -22.83
N ALA A 1095 2.46 7.10 -23.73
CA ALA A 1095 1.58 5.95 -23.69
C ALA A 1095 2.00 4.94 -22.61
N ALA A 1096 1.05 4.47 -21.80
CA ALA A 1096 1.28 3.51 -20.73
C ALA A 1096 0.96 2.05 -21.13
N MET A 1097 0.52 1.81 -22.37
CA MET A 1097 0.05 0.51 -22.84
C MET A 1097 0.38 0.31 -24.32
N ALA A 1098 0.69 -0.93 -24.68
CA ALA A 1098 0.58 -1.48 -26.02
C ALA A 1098 -0.62 -2.44 -26.06
N ARG A 1099 -1.06 -2.82 -27.26
CA ARG A 1099 -2.05 -3.88 -27.43
C ARG A 1099 -1.59 -4.88 -28.47
N VAL A 1100 -1.55 -6.14 -28.08
CA VAL A 1100 -1.11 -7.24 -28.93
C VAL A 1100 -2.30 -8.09 -29.32
N TYR A 1101 -2.45 -8.31 -30.61
CA TYR A 1101 -3.48 -9.14 -31.20
C TYR A 1101 -2.84 -10.35 -31.89
N TRP A 1102 -3.62 -11.40 -32.01
CA TRP A 1102 -3.26 -12.58 -32.80
C TRP A 1102 -4.47 -13.08 -33.57
N ARG A 1103 -4.22 -13.88 -34.60
CA ARG A 1103 -5.27 -14.57 -35.35
C ARG A 1103 -4.83 -15.98 -35.75
N SER A 1104 -5.81 -16.85 -35.91
CA SER A 1104 -5.63 -18.17 -36.51
C SER A 1104 -5.85 -18.10 -38.02
N LYS A 1105 -5.52 -19.20 -38.71
CA LYS A 1105 -5.72 -19.32 -40.15
C LYS A 1105 -7.16 -18.99 -40.57
N ASP A 1106 -7.30 -18.18 -41.61
CA ASP A 1106 -8.57 -17.74 -42.19
C ASP A 1106 -9.46 -16.89 -41.26
N GLU A 1107 -8.92 -16.38 -40.15
CA GLU A 1107 -9.62 -15.45 -39.26
C GLU A 1107 -9.10 -14.01 -39.42
N ALA A 1108 -9.97 -13.03 -39.19
CA ALA A 1108 -9.58 -11.63 -39.02
C ALA A 1108 -9.11 -11.36 -37.58
N PHE A 1109 -8.25 -10.36 -37.40
CA PHE A 1109 -7.94 -9.84 -36.07
C PHE A 1109 -9.21 -9.32 -35.39
N LYS A 1110 -9.39 -9.67 -34.11
CA LYS A 1110 -10.55 -9.29 -33.30
C LYS A 1110 -10.07 -8.84 -31.93
N SER A 1111 -10.74 -7.85 -31.35
CA SER A 1111 -10.47 -7.35 -30.01
C SER A 1111 -10.59 -8.41 -28.91
N ALA A 1112 -11.45 -9.42 -29.11
CA ALA A 1112 -11.56 -10.59 -28.23
C ALA A 1112 -10.30 -11.48 -28.25
N LYS A 1113 -9.48 -11.41 -29.30
CA LYS A 1113 -8.17 -12.07 -29.43
C LYS A 1113 -7.05 -11.03 -29.33
N SER A 1114 -7.05 -10.29 -28.21
CA SER A 1114 -6.02 -9.32 -27.87
C SER A 1114 -5.73 -9.27 -26.38
N ILE A 1115 -4.54 -8.76 -26.02
CA ILE A 1115 -4.13 -8.45 -24.65
C ILE A 1115 -3.51 -7.06 -24.61
N PHE A 1116 -3.81 -6.31 -23.54
CA PHE A 1116 -3.11 -5.07 -23.24
C PHE A 1116 -1.83 -5.40 -22.48
N VAL A 1117 -0.75 -4.75 -22.87
CA VAL A 1117 0.55 -4.97 -22.29
C VAL A 1117 1.07 -3.62 -21.79
N PRO A 1118 1.39 -3.49 -20.49
CA PRO A 1118 1.75 -2.20 -19.94
C PRO A 1118 3.16 -1.78 -20.37
N LEU A 1119 3.36 -0.47 -20.52
CA LEU A 1119 4.61 0.18 -20.96
C LEU A 1119 5.02 1.26 -19.97
N VAL A 1120 6.32 1.43 -19.78
CA VAL A 1120 6.87 2.61 -19.10
C VAL A 1120 6.70 3.82 -20.03
N SER A 1121 6.10 4.91 -19.53
CA SER A 1121 5.88 6.14 -20.29
C SER A 1121 7.12 7.06 -20.24
N ASN A 1122 7.42 7.75 -21.35
CA ASN A 1122 8.56 8.66 -21.50
C ASN A 1122 9.90 8.02 -21.08
N ASP A 1123 10.10 6.76 -21.47
CA ASP A 1123 11.26 5.98 -21.08
C ASP A 1123 12.51 6.40 -21.85
N SER A 1124 13.62 6.55 -21.12
CA SER A 1124 14.94 6.83 -21.68
C SER A 1124 15.73 5.56 -21.98
N GLU A 1125 15.27 4.41 -21.49
CA GLU A 1125 15.96 3.12 -21.56
C GLU A 1125 15.18 2.08 -22.38
N PHE A 1126 15.88 1.05 -22.86
CA PHE A 1126 15.25 -0.12 -23.46
C PHE A 1126 14.72 -1.07 -22.39
N ARG A 1127 13.46 -1.51 -22.55
CA ARG A 1127 12.77 -2.47 -21.66
C ARG A 1127 12.39 -3.73 -22.40
N ASN A 1128 12.42 -4.87 -21.70
CA ASN A 1128 11.93 -6.15 -22.19
C ASN A 1128 10.48 -6.37 -21.76
N VAL A 1129 9.54 -6.03 -22.61
CA VAL A 1129 8.12 -6.26 -22.33
C VAL A 1129 7.76 -7.72 -22.64
N VAL A 1130 7.39 -8.48 -21.61
CA VAL A 1130 7.20 -9.93 -21.70
C VAL A 1130 5.78 -10.34 -21.32
N PHE A 1131 5.16 -11.24 -22.09
CA PHE A 1131 3.85 -11.80 -21.75
C PHE A 1131 3.66 -13.24 -22.27
N PRO A 1132 2.94 -14.11 -21.53
CA PRO A 1132 2.80 -15.52 -21.86
C PRO A 1132 1.84 -15.78 -23.03
N ILE A 1133 2.04 -16.91 -23.73
CA ILE A 1133 1.20 -17.46 -24.78
C ILE A 1133 0.69 -18.84 -24.33
N GLY A 1134 -0.50 -19.27 -24.77
CA GLY A 1134 -0.94 -20.67 -24.65
C GLY A 1134 -1.59 -21.08 -23.31
N LYS A 1135 -1.60 -20.23 -22.28
CA LYS A 1135 -2.35 -20.48 -21.04
C LYS A 1135 -3.69 -19.76 -20.94
N GLU A 1136 -3.80 -18.63 -21.61
CA GLU A 1136 -5.04 -17.86 -21.68
C GLU A 1136 -5.89 -18.46 -22.81
N ASP A 1137 -7.19 -18.69 -22.58
CA ASP A 1137 -8.13 -19.25 -23.58
C ASP A 1137 -8.00 -18.56 -24.93
N ALA A 1138 -7.80 -17.24 -24.86
CA ALA A 1138 -7.65 -16.37 -26.00
C ALA A 1138 -6.46 -16.81 -26.88
N TRP A 1139 -5.34 -17.25 -26.30
CA TRP A 1139 -4.07 -17.56 -26.95
C TRP A 1139 -3.86 -19.05 -27.29
N THR A 1140 -4.92 -19.87 -27.25
CA THR A 1140 -4.82 -21.31 -27.57
C THR A 1140 -4.98 -21.60 -29.07
N GLY A 1141 -4.28 -22.64 -29.55
CA GLY A 1141 -4.41 -23.19 -30.90
C GLY A 1141 -3.27 -22.82 -31.85
N GLN A 1142 -3.57 -22.83 -33.15
CA GLN A 1142 -2.62 -22.48 -34.21
C GLN A 1142 -2.63 -20.96 -34.45
N LEU A 1143 -1.49 -20.31 -34.21
CA LEU A 1143 -1.27 -18.88 -34.40
C LEU A 1143 -0.67 -18.66 -35.80
N GLU A 1144 -1.33 -17.83 -36.62
CA GLU A 1144 -0.90 -17.53 -38.00
C GLU A 1144 -0.20 -16.18 -38.10
N GLN A 1145 -0.63 -15.17 -37.34
CA GLN A 1145 -0.09 -13.82 -37.46
C GLN A 1145 -0.29 -13.02 -36.18
N LEU A 1146 0.64 -12.10 -35.91
CA LEU A 1146 0.58 -11.13 -34.81
C LEU A 1146 0.34 -9.72 -35.36
N ARG A 1147 -0.37 -8.91 -34.58
CA ARG A 1147 -0.52 -7.46 -34.81
C ARG A 1147 -0.25 -6.75 -33.49
N ILE A 1148 0.51 -5.66 -33.54
CA ILE A 1148 0.80 -4.86 -32.36
C ILE A 1148 0.36 -3.43 -32.61
N GLU A 1149 -0.54 -2.93 -31.76
CA GLU A 1149 -0.67 -1.49 -31.49
C GLU A 1149 0.48 -1.10 -30.56
N ILE A 1150 1.57 -0.56 -31.12
CA ILE A 1150 2.84 -0.39 -30.38
C ILE A 1150 2.67 0.53 -29.19
N VAL A 1151 1.84 1.55 -29.34
CA VAL A 1151 1.33 2.38 -28.26
C VAL A 1151 -0.18 2.51 -28.44
N SER A 1152 -0.93 2.37 -27.35
CA SER A 1152 -2.40 2.39 -27.34
C SER A 1152 -2.92 3.59 -26.54
N GLY A 1153 -4.03 4.17 -26.98
CA GLY A 1153 -4.63 5.38 -26.39
C GLY A 1153 -4.37 6.65 -27.20
N GLN A 1154 -4.43 7.80 -26.54
CA GLN A 1154 -4.46 9.13 -27.18
C GLN A 1154 -3.09 9.72 -27.49
N THR A 1155 -2.05 8.89 -27.52
CA THR A 1155 -0.71 9.31 -27.89
C THR A 1155 -0.60 9.37 -29.41
N ASP A 1156 -0.36 10.56 -29.96
CA ASP A 1156 -0.35 10.84 -31.41
C ASP A 1156 0.99 11.41 -31.94
N SER A 1157 2.00 11.42 -31.07
CA SER A 1157 3.33 11.99 -31.29
C SER A 1157 4.35 11.36 -30.34
N GLY A 1158 5.64 11.59 -30.62
CA GLY A 1158 6.77 11.06 -29.86
C GLY A 1158 7.54 9.98 -30.62
N ILE A 1159 8.63 9.53 -30.02
CA ILE A 1159 9.58 8.60 -30.62
C ILE A 1159 9.57 7.26 -29.87
N ILE A 1160 9.65 6.19 -30.64
CA ILE A 1160 9.84 4.83 -30.13
C ILE A 1160 11.10 4.27 -30.78
N GLU A 1161 11.93 3.58 -30.00
CA GLU A 1161 13.00 2.75 -30.55
C GLU A 1161 12.66 1.28 -30.31
N LEU A 1162 12.67 0.49 -31.39
CA LEU A 1162 12.40 -0.94 -31.38
C LEU A 1162 13.71 -1.68 -31.62
N ASP A 1163 14.02 -2.66 -30.79
CA ASP A 1163 15.19 -3.51 -31.02
C ASP A 1163 14.79 -4.91 -31.48
N THR A 1164 13.96 -5.61 -30.71
CA THR A 1164 13.69 -7.02 -30.98
C THR A 1164 12.25 -7.36 -30.63
N ILE A 1165 11.61 -8.19 -31.46
CA ILE A 1165 10.39 -8.92 -31.09
C ILE A 1165 10.72 -10.40 -31.21
N SER A 1166 10.45 -11.20 -30.17
CA SER A 1166 10.72 -12.63 -30.20
C SER A 1166 9.59 -13.44 -29.59
N VAL A 1167 9.39 -14.64 -30.10
CA VAL A 1167 8.69 -15.71 -29.37
C VAL A 1167 9.75 -16.59 -28.72
N TYR A 1168 9.63 -16.86 -27.43
CA TYR A 1168 10.59 -17.65 -26.67
C TYR A 1168 9.87 -18.74 -25.85
N THR A 1169 10.61 -19.75 -25.41
CA THR A 1169 10.15 -20.70 -24.40
C THR A 1169 10.76 -20.38 -23.04
N THR A 1170 9.91 -20.32 -22.02
CA THR A 1170 10.36 -20.37 -20.63
C THR A 1170 10.90 -21.77 -20.35
N VAL A 1171 12.03 -21.84 -19.63
CA VAL A 1171 12.41 -23.11 -18.97
C VAL A 1171 11.28 -23.41 -17.98
N LYS A 1172 10.78 -24.66 -17.94
CA LYS A 1172 9.83 -25.06 -16.89
C LYS A 1172 10.44 -24.67 -15.53
N LEU A 1173 9.89 -23.64 -14.90
CA LEU A 1173 10.16 -23.28 -13.51
C LEU A 1173 9.64 -24.38 -12.60
#